data_AF-A0A9P3E8T5-F1
#
_entry.id   AF-A0A9P3E8T5-F1
#
_cell.length_a   1.000
_cell.length_b   1.000
_cell.length_c   1.000
_cell.angle_alpha   90.00
_cell.angle_beta   90.00
_cell.angle_gamma   90.00
#
_symmetry.space_group_name_H-M   'P 1'
#
loop_
_entity.id
_entity.type
_entity.pdbx_description
1 polymer ?
#
loop_
_entity_poly.entity_id
_entity_poly.type
_entity_poly.pdbx_seq_one_letter_code
_entity_poly.pdbx_strand_id
1 'polypeptide(L)'
;MSGRTGPYIKPTIQSKYRDADGADAHAAVAPSSPRAETETRPGPTAQEVIAFLAGMETIEKTTEGVERPIGGEDAFWSVKERMDPHLQLMCGPLLAYYTVLDGIWHGAALVVANDAGSDYTRIPVVSLTFESALSGTGQVSLPTITVEGRNIFTYRPAAGEYSFWRFLLEIPLQSLEMRVRYRVNGGATLCFVVPARDQNFRWATHSCPGFSAGVNPDDFKGSYPSGYDPLWEDMLHLHEQKPFHCMVGGGDQIYGDPVTLEPELRTNLIDLVDKWCSPLTPADGFGSYDDETQASPVMSRIGSRGYFWFLLFQLFVCDEFDGTSLVPGSHPIKSLLIGGRGAWIPFRSHSLSACLGPKVHLLAVDCRAERRLDRIVSSQTYGILFDEIRKLKGRGIEHLVILLGVPIAYPRMSFLEHFLGFKWNPFNALARHHALGLGKLVNNYNEASELLDDLNDHWCANVHKRERNWLVRECQRLALELHVRITFLSGDVHLAAVGCLFTKQKGGQGHQLPAAEDYRYMLNVVTSAIVNTPPPRGAAMMVSLLSSHKHRTLHKDLTDEIMLPLFTKDTDGSPMKRQFVMARRNYATVDCLASSELLFDLRIEKFKGAVTRSGSLHLDGNEQLERVNQLTWNAAKDPITVASVKCQGAVA
;
A
#
# COMPACT_ATOMS: atom_id res chain seq x y z
N MET A 1 -49.18 45.42 -22.91
CA MET A 1 -49.33 45.29 -24.37
C MET A 1 -48.75 43.94 -24.76
N SER A 2 -49.50 42.83 -24.73
CA SER A 2 -50.26 42.20 -25.85
C SER A 2 -49.41 41.98 -27.11
N GLY A 3 -49.23 40.79 -27.70
CA GLY A 3 -49.84 39.45 -27.56
C GLY A 3 -48.92 38.36 -28.18
N ARG A 4 -49.07 37.06 -27.82
CA ARG A 4 -49.73 35.93 -28.56
C ARG A 4 -49.10 35.63 -29.94
N THR A 5 -48.83 34.42 -30.46
CA THR A 5 -49.03 32.98 -30.14
C THR A 5 -48.46 32.17 -31.34
N GLY A 6 -47.95 30.94 -31.15
CA GLY A 6 -48.01 29.87 -32.18
C GLY A 6 -46.73 29.08 -32.54
N PRO A 7 -46.83 27.79 -33.00
CA PRO A 7 -46.03 26.67 -32.46
C PRO A 7 -45.28 25.74 -33.48
N TYR A 8 -44.47 24.83 -32.91
CA TYR A 8 -44.02 23.47 -33.33
C TYR A 8 -44.27 22.97 -34.78
N ILE A 9 -43.22 22.45 -35.46
CA ILE A 9 -43.29 21.37 -36.48
C ILE A 9 -41.99 20.51 -36.51
N LYS A 10 -42.13 19.17 -36.36
CA LYS A 10 -41.16 18.10 -36.73
C LYS A 10 -41.19 17.85 -38.24
N PRO A 11 -40.12 17.28 -38.83
CA PRO A 11 -40.29 16.44 -40.01
C PRO A 11 -39.86 14.99 -39.77
N THR A 12 -40.73 14.08 -40.18
CA THR A 12 -40.47 12.67 -40.53
C THR A 12 -40.78 12.57 -42.03
N ILE A 13 -40.11 11.69 -42.79
CA ILE A 13 -40.68 10.84 -43.88
C ILE A 13 -39.57 9.97 -44.53
N GLN A 14 -39.68 8.67 -44.25
CA GLN A 14 -39.72 7.46 -45.11
C GLN A 14 -38.77 7.14 -46.29
N SER A 15 -38.30 5.88 -46.22
CA SER A 15 -38.30 4.79 -47.23
C SER A 15 -37.16 4.76 -48.27
N LYS A 16 -36.47 3.64 -48.55
CA LYS A 16 -36.97 2.39 -49.19
C LYS A 16 -35.85 1.33 -49.21
N TYR A 17 -36.23 0.08 -48.95
CA TYR A 17 -35.51 -1.11 -49.38
C TYR A 17 -35.53 -1.25 -50.92
N ARG A 18 -34.42 -1.74 -51.49
CA ARG A 18 -34.40 -2.42 -52.79
C ARG A 18 -33.27 -3.45 -52.79
N ASP A 19 -33.67 -4.71 -52.84
CA ASP A 19 -32.83 -5.86 -53.21
C ASP A 19 -32.52 -5.84 -54.71
N ALA A 20 -31.31 -6.27 -55.07
CA ALA A 20 -31.02 -6.91 -56.36
C ALA A 20 -29.73 -7.73 -56.25
N ASP A 21 -29.90 -9.04 -56.43
CA ASP A 21 -28.87 -10.06 -56.58
C ASP A 21 -27.97 -9.84 -57.82
N GLY A 22 -26.73 -10.32 -57.74
CA GLY A 22 -25.80 -10.44 -58.86
C GLY A 22 -24.49 -11.09 -58.42
N ALA A 23 -24.28 -12.33 -58.85
CA ALA A 23 -23.30 -13.29 -58.36
C ALA A 23 -21.85 -13.12 -58.85
N ASP A 24 -20.96 -13.61 -57.98
CA ASP A 24 -19.74 -14.40 -58.20
C ASP A 24 -18.33 -13.80 -58.41
N ALA A 25 -17.48 -14.33 -57.52
CA ALA A 25 -16.08 -14.73 -57.64
C ALA A 25 -14.98 -13.66 -57.58
N HIS A 26 -14.34 -13.54 -56.41
CA HIS A 26 -12.87 -13.63 -56.31
C HIS A 26 -12.41 -14.12 -54.92
N ALA A 27 -11.70 -15.25 -54.98
CA ALA A 27 -10.78 -15.91 -54.05
C ALA A 27 -10.55 -15.33 -52.63
N ALA A 28 -10.67 -16.25 -51.67
CA ALA A 28 -10.29 -16.12 -50.28
C ALA A 28 -8.81 -15.71 -50.06
N VAL A 29 -8.61 -14.69 -49.23
CA VAL A 29 -7.40 -14.51 -48.43
C VAL A 29 -7.84 -14.60 -46.97
N ALA A 30 -7.33 -15.60 -46.26
CA ALA A 30 -7.66 -15.89 -44.88
C ALA A 30 -7.38 -14.67 -43.97
N PRO A 31 -8.31 -14.29 -43.06
CA PRO A 31 -7.96 -13.38 -41.98
C PRO A 31 -6.94 -14.08 -41.08
N SER A 32 -5.80 -13.43 -40.88
CA SER A 32 -4.81 -13.81 -39.88
C SER A 32 -5.45 -13.74 -38.49
N SER A 33 -5.44 -14.89 -37.80
CA SER A 33 -5.62 -15.14 -36.37
C SER A 33 -6.47 -14.16 -35.54
N PRO A 34 -7.58 -14.60 -34.90
CA PRO A 34 -8.22 -13.80 -33.86
C PRO A 34 -7.21 -13.51 -32.74
N ARG A 35 -7.04 -12.23 -32.41
CA ARG A 35 -6.28 -11.81 -31.22
C ARG A 35 -6.94 -12.43 -30.00
N ALA A 36 -6.15 -13.14 -29.21
CA ALA A 36 -6.56 -13.88 -28.03
C ALA A 36 -7.45 -13.03 -27.13
N GLU A 37 -8.72 -13.42 -27.06
CA GLU A 37 -9.59 -13.14 -25.93
C GLU A 37 -8.88 -13.65 -24.69
N THR A 38 -8.69 -12.79 -23.68
CA THR A 38 -8.18 -13.22 -22.38
C THR A 38 -9.26 -14.05 -21.70
N GLU A 39 -9.29 -15.35 -22.00
CA GLU A 39 -9.93 -16.34 -21.16
C GLU A 39 -9.20 -16.34 -19.81
N THR A 40 -9.66 -15.51 -18.87
CA THR A 40 -9.51 -15.83 -17.47
C THR A 40 -10.27 -17.12 -17.26
N ARG A 41 -9.56 -18.25 -17.17
CA ARG A 41 -10.18 -19.46 -16.63
C ARG A 41 -10.69 -19.11 -15.23
N PRO A 42 -11.95 -19.42 -14.89
CA PRO A 42 -12.33 -19.46 -13.49
C PRO A 42 -11.33 -20.37 -12.78
N GLY A 43 -10.95 -20.01 -11.54
CA GLY A 43 -10.20 -20.94 -10.70
C GLY A 43 -10.90 -22.32 -10.70
N PRO A 44 -10.14 -23.41 -10.48
CA PRO A 44 -10.68 -24.75 -10.61
C PRO A 44 -11.95 -24.89 -9.78
N THR A 45 -13.00 -25.41 -10.41
CA THR A 45 -14.26 -25.72 -9.74
C THR A 45 -14.00 -26.71 -8.61
N ALA A 46 -14.87 -26.75 -7.60
CA ALA A 46 -14.73 -27.70 -6.50
C ALA A 46 -14.59 -29.16 -7.00
N GLN A 47 -15.25 -29.52 -8.11
CA GLN A 47 -15.07 -30.84 -8.74
C GLN A 47 -13.67 -31.05 -9.36
N GLU A 48 -13.06 -30.03 -9.96
CA GLU A 48 -11.72 -30.11 -10.57
C GLU A 48 -10.62 -30.22 -9.52
N VAL A 49 -10.81 -29.56 -8.37
CA VAL A 49 -9.92 -29.72 -7.19
C VAL A 49 -10.04 -31.12 -6.61
N ILE A 50 -11.26 -31.66 -6.44
CA ILE A 50 -11.48 -33.02 -5.95
C ILE A 50 -10.86 -34.08 -6.88
N ALA A 51 -10.97 -33.90 -8.20
CA ALA A 51 -10.37 -34.81 -9.18
C ALA A 51 -8.82 -34.75 -9.19
N PHE A 52 -8.25 -33.58 -8.94
CA PHE A 52 -6.80 -33.40 -8.80
C PHE A 52 -6.28 -34.09 -7.54
N LEU A 53 -6.98 -33.97 -6.41
CA LEU A 53 -6.64 -34.64 -5.14
C LEU A 53 -6.77 -36.16 -5.21
N ALA A 54 -7.80 -36.67 -5.88
CA ALA A 54 -7.96 -38.11 -6.15
C ALA A 54 -6.83 -38.67 -7.05
N GLY A 55 -6.22 -37.82 -7.89
CA GLY A 55 -5.06 -38.17 -8.71
C GLY A 55 -3.75 -38.29 -7.91
N MET A 56 -3.64 -37.61 -6.76
CA MET A 56 -2.42 -37.60 -5.94
C MET A 56 -2.28 -38.83 -5.04
N GLU A 57 -3.36 -39.55 -4.73
CA GLU A 57 -3.33 -40.80 -3.94
C GLU A 57 -2.52 -41.94 -4.59
N THR A 58 -2.21 -41.86 -5.90
CA THR A 58 -1.41 -42.88 -6.58
C THR A 58 0.11 -42.71 -6.44
N ILE A 59 0.59 -41.56 -5.94
CA ILE A 59 2.03 -41.25 -5.89
C ILE A 59 2.62 -41.42 -4.47
N GLU A 60 1.81 -41.51 -3.41
CA GLU A 60 2.29 -41.61 -2.02
C GLU A 60 2.57 -43.04 -1.51
N LYS A 61 2.56 -44.08 -2.36
CA LYS A 61 2.84 -45.46 -1.91
C LYS A 61 4.31 -45.81 -1.66
N THR A 62 5.23 -44.84 -1.68
CA THR A 62 6.64 -45.10 -1.36
C THR A 62 7.24 -44.00 -0.49
N THR A 63 6.82 -43.89 0.76
CA THR A 63 7.66 -43.39 1.89
C THR A 63 6.87 -43.50 3.20
N GLU A 64 6.88 -44.68 3.83
CA GLU A 64 6.46 -44.84 5.22
C GLU A 64 7.56 -44.30 6.15
N GLY A 65 7.18 -43.46 7.13
CA GLY A 65 7.97 -43.24 8.34
C GLY A 65 8.51 -41.83 8.60
N VAL A 66 7.70 -40.77 8.46
CA VAL A 66 7.86 -39.52 9.23
C VAL A 66 6.46 -38.93 9.48
N GLU A 67 6.03 -38.85 10.73
CA GLU A 67 4.80 -38.11 11.09
C GLU A 67 4.97 -36.63 10.72
N ARG A 68 4.20 -36.15 9.75
CA ARG A 68 4.03 -34.72 9.47
C ARG A 68 3.02 -34.13 10.47
N PRO A 69 3.23 -32.91 10.99
CA PRO A 69 2.21 -32.22 11.77
C PRO A 69 0.97 -32.03 10.91
N ILE A 70 -0.20 -32.23 11.52
CA ILE A 70 -1.53 -32.16 10.92
C ILE A 70 -1.69 -30.83 10.16
N GLY A 71 -1.44 -30.88 8.85
CA GLY A 71 -1.68 -29.82 7.87
C GLY A 71 -2.48 -30.45 6.73
N GLY A 72 -3.79 -30.55 6.93
CA GLY A 72 -4.75 -30.96 5.92
C GLY A 72 -5.58 -29.76 5.49
N GLU A 73 -6.09 -29.81 4.27
CA GLU A 73 -6.73 -28.77 3.44
C GLU A 73 -8.03 -28.13 4.03
N ASP A 74 -8.26 -28.27 5.33
CA ASP A 74 -9.41 -27.76 6.10
C ASP A 74 -9.21 -26.33 6.67
N ALA A 75 -8.05 -25.71 6.45
CA ALA A 75 -7.60 -24.59 7.28
C ALA A 75 -8.28 -23.24 7.01
N PHE A 76 -9.04 -23.06 5.94
CA PHE A 76 -9.50 -21.73 5.53
C PHE A 76 -10.89 -21.68 4.90
N TRP A 77 -11.89 -22.40 5.42
CA TRP A 77 -13.26 -22.24 4.93
C TRP A 77 -14.30 -22.36 6.03
N SER A 78 -15.49 -21.88 5.71
CA SER A 78 -16.76 -22.02 6.43
C SER A 78 -17.09 -23.50 6.67
N VAL A 79 -16.42 -24.14 7.62
CA VAL A 79 -16.68 -25.55 7.94
C VAL A 79 -17.95 -25.62 8.79
N LYS A 80 -19.05 -26.03 8.16
CA LYS A 80 -20.39 -26.15 8.78
C LYS A 80 -20.38 -26.85 10.12
N GLU A 81 -19.56 -27.89 10.27
CA GLU A 81 -19.53 -28.73 11.48
C GLU A 81 -18.62 -28.18 12.60
N ARG A 82 -17.84 -27.13 12.31
CA ARG A 82 -16.90 -26.53 13.29
C ARG A 82 -17.30 -25.12 13.72
N MET A 83 -18.28 -24.50 13.07
CA MET A 83 -18.74 -23.14 13.39
C MET A 83 -20.15 -23.16 13.97
N ASP A 84 -20.33 -22.55 15.14
CA ASP A 84 -21.62 -22.46 15.81
C ASP A 84 -21.89 -21.03 16.35
N PRO A 85 -22.83 -20.26 15.77
CA PRO A 85 -23.59 -20.60 14.56
C PRO A 85 -22.71 -20.59 13.30
N HIS A 86 -23.17 -21.27 12.25
CA HIS A 86 -22.42 -21.35 10.99
C HIS A 86 -22.39 -19.99 10.28
N LEU A 87 -21.24 -19.57 9.77
CA LEU A 87 -21.12 -18.42 8.87
C LEU A 87 -20.51 -18.88 7.55
N GLN A 88 -21.13 -18.51 6.43
CA GLN A 88 -20.53 -18.64 5.11
C GLN A 88 -19.62 -17.44 4.85
N LEU A 89 -18.39 -17.51 5.37
CA LEU A 89 -17.33 -16.53 5.16
C LEU A 89 -16.95 -16.44 3.67
N MET A 90 -16.95 -15.21 3.17
CA MET A 90 -16.46 -14.80 1.85
C MET A 90 -15.08 -14.15 1.93
N CYS A 91 -14.79 -13.52 3.07
CA CYS A 91 -13.51 -12.88 3.34
C CYS A 91 -13.23 -12.86 4.84
N GLY A 92 -11.95 -12.96 5.20
CA GLY A 92 -11.47 -12.90 6.57
C GLY A 92 -11.52 -14.24 7.32
N PRO A 93 -11.27 -14.21 8.64
CA PRO A 93 -11.14 -13.01 9.46
C PRO A 93 -9.84 -12.24 9.21
N LEU A 94 -9.98 -11.01 8.71
CA LEU A 94 -8.90 -10.05 8.52
C LEU A 94 -8.59 -9.36 9.86
N LEU A 95 -7.32 -9.02 10.12
CA LEU A 95 -6.91 -8.32 11.34
C LEU A 95 -6.44 -6.90 11.06
N ALA A 96 -6.79 -5.99 11.96
CA ALA A 96 -6.28 -4.62 11.97
C ALA A 96 -5.71 -4.28 13.35
N TYR A 97 -4.54 -3.64 13.36
CA TYR A 97 -3.95 -3.04 14.55
C TYR A 97 -4.28 -1.54 14.58
N TYR A 98 -4.67 -1.02 15.75
CA TYR A 98 -5.03 0.40 15.88
C TYR A 98 -4.08 1.19 16.77
N THR A 99 -3.82 0.75 18.00
CA THR A 99 -2.83 1.37 18.91
C THR A 99 -2.66 0.53 20.18
N VAL A 100 -1.69 0.90 21.01
CA VAL A 100 -1.65 0.57 22.44
C VAL A 100 -2.04 1.81 23.23
N LEU A 101 -2.98 1.68 24.17
CA LEU A 101 -3.38 2.73 25.09
C LEU A 101 -3.46 2.13 26.50
N ASP A 102 -2.81 2.76 27.47
CA ASP A 102 -2.83 2.35 28.89
C ASP A 102 -2.49 0.86 29.12
N GLY A 103 -1.57 0.33 28.32
CA GLY A 103 -1.13 -1.08 28.37
C GLY A 103 -2.12 -2.07 27.74
N ILE A 104 -3.13 -1.60 27.04
CA ILE A 104 -4.11 -2.40 26.29
C ILE A 104 -3.80 -2.26 24.80
N TRP A 105 -3.61 -3.40 24.13
CA TRP A 105 -3.54 -3.47 22.68
C TRP A 105 -4.95 -3.40 22.11
N HIS A 106 -5.20 -2.42 21.24
CA HIS A 106 -6.45 -2.23 20.53
C HIS A 106 -6.28 -2.61 19.06
N GLY A 107 -7.18 -3.45 18.58
CA GLY A 107 -7.28 -3.84 17.19
C GLY A 107 -8.69 -4.30 16.85
N ALA A 108 -8.84 -4.93 15.69
CA ALA A 108 -10.10 -5.54 15.31
C ALA A 108 -9.89 -6.77 14.42
N ALA A 109 -10.91 -7.62 14.38
CA ALA A 109 -11.11 -8.57 13.30
C ALA A 109 -12.31 -8.13 12.43
N LEU A 110 -12.26 -8.41 11.13
CA LEU A 110 -13.38 -8.23 10.19
C LEU A 110 -13.64 -9.52 9.43
N VAL A 111 -14.90 -9.93 9.36
CA VAL A 111 -15.36 -10.96 8.42
C VAL A 111 -16.43 -10.41 7.50
N VAL A 112 -16.46 -10.93 6.27
CA VAL A 112 -17.56 -10.74 5.33
C VAL A 112 -18.25 -12.08 5.16
N ALA A 113 -19.55 -12.15 5.44
CA ALA A 113 -20.32 -13.37 5.34
C ALA A 113 -21.43 -13.23 4.30
N ASN A 114 -21.67 -14.28 3.51
CA ASN A 114 -22.84 -14.39 2.66
C ASN A 114 -24.05 -14.77 3.51
N ASP A 115 -25.06 -13.91 3.54
CA ASP A 115 -26.19 -14.04 4.44
C ASP A 115 -27.08 -15.24 4.09
N ALA A 116 -27.14 -15.64 2.82
CA ALA A 116 -27.95 -16.77 2.38
C ALA A 116 -27.45 -18.12 2.92
N GLY A 117 -26.14 -18.24 3.18
CA GLY A 117 -25.53 -19.45 3.73
C GLY A 117 -25.12 -19.33 5.19
N SER A 118 -25.44 -18.22 5.87
CA SER A 118 -25.06 -17.96 7.25
C SER A 118 -26.26 -18.09 8.19
N ASP A 119 -25.97 -18.52 9.43
CA ASP A 119 -26.92 -18.57 10.53
C ASP A 119 -26.62 -17.41 11.50
N TYR A 120 -27.60 -16.52 11.64
CA TYR A 120 -27.56 -15.37 12.53
C TYR A 120 -28.52 -15.50 13.72
N THR A 121 -28.95 -16.72 14.07
CA THR A 121 -29.74 -16.98 15.29
C THR A 121 -29.01 -16.53 16.55
N ARG A 122 -27.67 -16.51 16.52
CA ARG A 122 -26.80 -15.90 17.52
C ARG A 122 -25.85 -14.90 16.86
N ILE A 123 -25.49 -13.88 17.64
CA ILE A 123 -24.50 -12.87 17.21
C ILE A 123 -23.16 -13.59 16.99
N PRO A 124 -22.47 -13.37 15.86
CA PRO A 124 -21.12 -13.85 15.66
C PRO A 124 -20.18 -13.45 16.81
N VAL A 125 -19.27 -14.33 17.19
CA VAL A 125 -18.26 -14.09 18.22
C VAL A 125 -16.86 -14.47 17.75
N VAL A 126 -15.86 -13.76 18.28
CA VAL A 126 -14.46 -14.18 18.23
C VAL A 126 -14.02 -14.58 19.62
N SER A 127 -13.49 -15.79 19.77
CA SER A 127 -12.81 -16.22 20.99
C SER A 127 -11.30 -16.06 20.86
N LEU A 128 -10.65 -15.55 21.90
CA LEU A 128 -9.21 -15.32 22.00
C LEU A 128 -8.63 -16.18 23.12
N THR A 129 -7.53 -16.88 22.84
CA THR A 129 -6.73 -17.58 23.85
C THR A 129 -5.26 -17.15 23.76
N PHE A 130 -4.55 -17.20 24.89
CA PHE A 130 -3.24 -16.57 25.04
C PHE A 130 -2.18 -17.59 25.42
N GLU A 131 -1.05 -17.55 24.73
CA GLU A 131 0.13 -18.37 24.99
C GLU A 131 1.38 -17.49 24.98
N SER A 132 2.43 -17.89 25.69
CA SER A 132 3.75 -17.25 25.54
C SER A 132 4.25 -17.44 24.10
N ALA A 133 4.78 -16.38 23.49
CA ALA A 133 5.28 -16.47 22.11
C ALA A 133 6.51 -17.38 22.00
N LEU A 134 7.33 -17.44 23.06
CA LEU A 134 8.51 -18.31 23.17
C LEU A 134 8.10 -19.70 23.68
N SER A 135 8.37 -20.72 22.86
CA SER A 135 8.13 -22.12 23.20
C SER A 135 8.84 -22.50 24.51
N GLY A 136 8.08 -22.85 25.55
CA GLY A 136 8.61 -23.48 26.77
C GLY A 136 8.96 -22.55 27.95
N THR A 137 8.70 -21.24 27.88
CA THR A 137 8.94 -20.33 29.03
C THR A 137 7.71 -19.51 29.37
N GLY A 138 7.13 -19.80 30.55
CA GLY A 138 6.05 -19.02 31.17
C GLY A 138 4.63 -19.38 30.70
N GLN A 139 3.72 -19.58 31.64
CA GLN A 139 2.30 -19.67 31.37
C GLN A 139 1.70 -18.26 31.45
N VAL A 140 1.09 -17.79 30.36
CA VAL A 140 0.30 -16.55 30.38
C VAL A 140 -1.04 -16.87 31.05
N SER A 141 -1.31 -16.26 32.20
CA SER A 141 -2.58 -16.44 32.93
C SER A 141 -3.59 -15.36 32.53
N LEU A 142 -4.07 -15.43 31.29
CA LEU A 142 -5.20 -14.63 30.82
C LEU A 142 -6.40 -15.56 30.55
N PRO A 143 -7.61 -15.20 31.01
CA PRO A 143 -8.80 -15.97 30.68
C PRO A 143 -9.08 -15.87 29.18
N THR A 144 -9.77 -16.87 28.64
CA THR A 144 -10.35 -16.77 27.29
C THR A 144 -11.23 -15.54 27.21
N ILE A 145 -11.00 -14.68 26.22
CA ILE A 145 -11.82 -13.51 25.95
C ILE A 145 -12.76 -13.86 24.80
N THR A 146 -14.05 -13.53 24.94
CA THR A 146 -15.03 -13.64 23.86
C THR A 146 -15.51 -12.24 23.50
N VAL A 147 -15.43 -11.90 22.21
CA VAL A 147 -15.81 -10.60 21.68
C VAL A 147 -16.99 -10.80 20.73
N GLU A 148 -18.08 -10.08 20.99
CA GLU A 148 -19.25 -10.06 20.10
C GLU A 148 -18.99 -9.19 18.86
N GLY A 149 -19.44 -9.67 17.72
CA GLY A 149 -19.37 -8.95 16.45
C GLY A 149 -20.47 -7.90 16.34
N ARG A 150 -20.16 -6.82 15.64
CA ARG A 150 -21.14 -5.81 15.23
C ARG A 150 -21.22 -5.81 13.70
N ASN A 151 -22.42 -5.96 13.15
CA ASN A 151 -22.64 -5.74 11.73
C ASN A 151 -22.53 -4.24 11.44
N ILE A 152 -21.46 -3.83 10.76
CA ILE A 152 -21.18 -2.42 10.45
C ILE A 152 -21.69 -2.00 9.07
N PHE A 153 -21.96 -2.96 8.18
CA PHE A 153 -22.44 -2.70 6.82
C PHE A 153 -23.00 -3.99 6.19
N THR A 154 -24.09 -3.88 5.41
CA THR A 154 -24.60 -4.98 4.58
C THR A 154 -24.64 -4.53 3.12
N TYR A 155 -23.88 -5.22 2.28
CA TYR A 155 -23.87 -5.03 0.83
C TYR A 155 -24.97 -5.88 0.19
N ARG A 156 -25.82 -5.29 -0.67
CA ARG A 156 -27.01 -5.95 -1.24
C ARG A 156 -27.03 -5.93 -2.77
N PRO A 157 -26.11 -6.63 -3.45
CA PRO A 157 -26.18 -6.83 -4.89
C PRO A 157 -27.29 -7.84 -5.26
N ALA A 158 -27.62 -7.92 -6.56
CA ALA A 158 -28.60 -8.88 -7.06
C ALA A 158 -28.24 -10.36 -6.79
N ALA A 159 -26.95 -10.67 -6.60
CA ALA A 159 -26.46 -12.01 -6.34
C ALA A 159 -26.69 -12.53 -4.90
N GLY A 160 -27.06 -11.65 -3.96
CA GLY A 160 -27.26 -12.01 -2.55
C GLY A 160 -26.79 -10.92 -1.60
N GLU A 161 -27.15 -11.02 -0.32
CA GLU A 161 -26.71 -10.07 0.71
C GLU A 161 -25.40 -10.54 1.38
N TYR A 162 -24.51 -9.60 1.65
CA TYR A 162 -23.22 -9.83 2.30
C TYR A 162 -23.07 -8.90 3.50
N SER A 163 -22.96 -9.46 4.69
CA SER A 163 -22.82 -8.69 5.94
C SER A 163 -21.37 -8.62 6.43
N PHE A 164 -20.96 -7.42 6.84
CA PHE A 164 -19.62 -7.09 7.34
C PHE A 164 -19.66 -7.03 8.86
N TRP A 165 -19.04 -8.01 9.52
CA TRP A 165 -19.01 -8.11 10.97
C TRP A 165 -17.64 -7.72 11.52
N ARG A 166 -17.61 -6.70 12.38
CA ARG A 166 -16.40 -6.21 13.05
C ARG A 166 -16.39 -6.62 14.52
N PHE A 167 -15.25 -7.12 14.98
CA PHE A 167 -14.98 -7.49 16.37
C PHE A 167 -13.87 -6.58 16.89
N LEU A 168 -14.18 -5.66 17.81
CA LEU A 168 -13.16 -4.80 18.42
C LEU A 168 -12.43 -5.58 19.51
N LEU A 169 -11.12 -5.77 19.35
CA LEU A 169 -10.29 -6.58 20.22
C LEU A 169 -9.53 -5.67 21.20
N GLU A 170 -9.60 -6.00 22.49
CA GLU A 170 -8.86 -5.33 23.55
C GLU A 170 -8.06 -6.38 24.32
N ILE A 171 -6.74 -6.32 24.21
CA ILE A 171 -5.83 -7.34 24.75
C ILE A 171 -4.89 -6.69 25.77
N PRO A 172 -5.02 -6.99 27.07
CA PRO A 172 -4.11 -6.48 28.09
C PRO A 172 -2.68 -7.00 27.87
N LEU A 173 -1.74 -6.11 27.57
CA LEU A 173 -0.34 -6.48 27.38
C LEU A 173 0.28 -6.95 28.71
N GLN A 174 1.01 -8.05 28.61
CA GLN A 174 1.70 -8.69 29.72
C GLN A 174 3.20 -8.33 29.71
N SER A 175 3.93 -8.80 30.72
CA SER A 175 5.40 -8.65 30.77
C SER A 175 6.13 -9.52 29.74
N LEU A 176 5.42 -10.46 29.10
CA LEU A 176 5.93 -11.36 28.08
C LEU A 176 5.20 -11.10 26.76
N GLU A 177 5.92 -11.34 25.66
CA GLU A 177 5.34 -11.36 24.31
C GLU A 177 4.38 -12.55 24.19
N MET A 178 3.21 -12.34 23.61
CA MET A 178 2.14 -13.34 23.59
C MET A 178 1.73 -13.71 22.17
N ARG A 179 1.57 -15.00 21.93
CA ARG A 179 0.82 -15.52 20.79
C ARG A 179 -0.66 -15.55 21.15
N VAL A 180 -1.46 -14.83 20.37
CA VAL A 180 -2.91 -14.77 20.51
C VAL A 180 -3.51 -15.68 19.44
N ARG A 181 -4.24 -16.71 19.85
CA ARG A 181 -5.05 -17.52 18.94
C ARG A 181 -6.46 -16.98 18.91
N TYR A 182 -7.06 -16.89 17.74
CA TYR A 182 -8.42 -16.39 17.56
C TYR A 182 -9.25 -17.29 16.65
N ARG A 183 -10.54 -17.41 16.97
CA ARG A 183 -11.51 -18.26 16.26
C ARG A 183 -12.85 -17.55 16.14
N VAL A 184 -13.39 -17.47 14.92
CA VAL A 184 -14.75 -16.99 14.68
C VAL A 184 -15.73 -18.15 14.87
N ASN A 185 -16.71 -18.00 15.77
CA ASN A 185 -17.73 -19.01 16.09
C ASN A 185 -17.17 -20.42 16.33
N GLY A 186 -15.95 -20.54 16.88
CA GLY A 186 -15.31 -21.83 17.10
C GLY A 186 -14.71 -22.51 15.85
N GLY A 187 -14.68 -21.83 14.69
CA GLY A 187 -14.10 -22.32 13.45
C GLY A 187 -12.57 -22.47 13.44
N ALA A 188 -11.96 -22.24 12.27
CA ALA A 188 -10.52 -22.34 12.08
C ALA A 188 -9.75 -21.46 13.08
N THR A 189 -8.61 -21.99 13.56
CA THR A 189 -7.75 -21.28 14.52
C THR A 189 -6.66 -20.55 13.76
N LEU A 190 -6.63 -19.24 13.92
CA LEU A 190 -5.60 -18.37 13.39
C LEU A 190 -4.82 -17.75 14.56
N CYS A 191 -3.63 -17.22 14.30
CA CYS A 191 -2.84 -16.58 15.34
C CYS A 191 -2.08 -15.36 14.87
N PHE A 192 -1.83 -14.45 15.80
CA PHE A 192 -0.93 -13.31 15.66
C PHE A 192 -0.15 -13.12 16.96
N VAL A 193 0.83 -12.23 16.96
CA VAL A 193 1.69 -11.97 18.13
C VAL A 193 1.53 -10.53 18.58
N VAL A 194 1.31 -10.34 19.89
CA VAL A 194 1.31 -9.03 20.55
C VAL A 194 2.57 -8.88 21.41
N PRO A 195 3.18 -7.68 21.47
CA PRO A 195 4.44 -7.48 22.17
C PRO A 195 4.27 -7.55 23.68
N ALA A 196 5.39 -7.71 24.40
CA ALA A 196 5.39 -7.39 25.83
C ALA A 196 5.14 -5.89 26.06
N ARG A 197 4.64 -5.54 27.23
CA ARG A 197 4.29 -4.16 27.61
C ARG A 197 5.41 -3.14 27.38
N ASP A 198 6.65 -3.51 27.72
CA ASP A 198 7.81 -2.61 27.66
C ASP A 198 8.68 -2.85 26.40
N GLN A 199 8.13 -3.58 25.42
CA GLN A 199 8.85 -3.98 24.22
C GLN A 199 8.42 -3.12 23.04
N ASN A 200 9.41 -2.59 22.30
CA ASN A 200 9.13 -1.94 21.02
C ASN A 200 8.66 -2.95 19.98
N PHE A 201 7.74 -2.52 19.11
CA PHE A 201 7.26 -3.39 18.07
C PHE A 201 8.41 -3.69 17.11
N ARG A 202 8.46 -4.95 16.71
CA ARG A 202 9.04 -5.40 15.44
C ARG A 202 7.95 -5.32 14.39
N TRP A 203 8.18 -4.59 13.31
CA TRP A 203 7.16 -4.37 12.30
C TRP A 203 7.76 -4.37 10.91
N ALA A 204 6.92 -4.50 9.88
CA ALA A 204 7.35 -4.42 8.50
C ALA A 204 6.58 -3.33 7.77
N THR A 205 7.17 -2.80 6.71
CA THR A 205 6.52 -1.85 5.80
C THR A 205 6.61 -2.35 4.37
N HIS A 206 5.52 -2.17 3.63
CA HIS A 206 5.40 -2.59 2.23
C HIS A 206 4.46 -1.66 1.47
N SER A 207 4.53 -1.63 0.15
CA SER A 207 3.58 -0.93 -0.71
C SER A 207 3.20 -1.80 -1.89
N CYS A 208 2.09 -1.48 -2.57
CA CYS A 208 1.68 -2.11 -3.81
C CYS A 208 1.64 -3.67 -3.73
N PRO A 209 0.78 -4.25 -2.87
CA PRO A 209 0.66 -5.68 -2.66
C PRO A 209 -0.10 -6.42 -3.78
N GLY A 210 -0.50 -5.72 -4.85
CA GLY A 210 -1.21 -6.29 -6.00
C GLY A 210 -0.49 -6.03 -7.32
N PHE A 211 -1.07 -6.55 -8.40
CA PHE A 211 -0.64 -6.28 -9.77
C PHE A 211 -1.62 -5.34 -10.46
N SER A 212 -1.10 -4.39 -11.23
CA SER A 212 -1.91 -3.59 -12.15
C SER A 212 -2.51 -4.48 -13.24
N ALA A 213 -3.67 -4.11 -13.78
CA ALA A 213 -4.48 -4.95 -14.69
C ALA A 213 -3.77 -5.43 -15.97
N GLY A 214 -2.70 -4.74 -16.39
CA GLY A 214 -1.90 -5.11 -17.58
C GLY A 214 -0.73 -6.06 -17.32
N VAL A 215 -0.50 -6.48 -16.07
CA VAL A 215 0.66 -7.30 -15.69
C VAL A 215 0.24 -8.75 -15.56
N ASN A 216 0.99 -9.65 -16.19
CA ASN A 216 0.85 -11.09 -15.97
C ASN A 216 1.57 -11.50 -14.66
N PRO A 217 0.85 -11.94 -13.61
CA PRO A 217 1.48 -12.36 -12.35
C PRO A 217 2.48 -13.51 -12.53
N ASP A 218 2.24 -14.40 -13.50
CA ASP A 218 3.08 -15.57 -13.75
C ASP A 218 4.51 -15.22 -14.18
N ASP A 219 4.74 -14.01 -14.70
CA ASP A 219 6.08 -13.53 -15.06
C ASP A 219 6.98 -13.31 -13.82
N PHE A 220 6.37 -13.31 -12.62
CA PHE A 220 7.01 -12.99 -11.35
C PHE A 220 7.01 -14.14 -10.34
N LYS A 221 6.37 -15.27 -10.65
CA LYS A 221 6.22 -16.37 -9.70
C LYS A 221 7.48 -17.20 -9.50
N GLY A 222 8.34 -17.31 -10.52
CA GLY A 222 9.49 -18.21 -10.44
C GLY A 222 9.07 -19.65 -10.12
N SER A 223 9.46 -20.17 -8.96
CA SER A 223 9.05 -21.49 -8.46
C SER A 223 7.84 -21.48 -7.52
N TYR A 224 7.28 -20.31 -7.21
CA TYR A 224 6.14 -20.17 -6.31
C TYR A 224 4.81 -20.44 -7.03
N PRO A 225 3.73 -20.75 -6.29
CA PRO A 225 2.39 -20.93 -6.88
C PRO A 225 1.91 -19.72 -7.67
N SER A 226 2.22 -18.50 -7.21
CA SER A 226 1.77 -17.25 -7.81
C SER A 226 2.86 -16.16 -7.80
N GLY A 227 2.66 -15.13 -8.64
CA GLY A 227 3.54 -13.97 -8.70
C GLY A 227 3.53 -13.09 -7.44
N TYR A 228 2.52 -13.27 -6.58
CA TYR A 228 2.36 -12.52 -5.34
C TYR A 228 3.34 -13.02 -4.27
N ASP A 229 3.57 -14.33 -4.23
CA ASP A 229 4.19 -15.04 -3.11
C ASP A 229 5.66 -14.69 -2.79
N PRO A 230 6.57 -14.41 -3.74
CA PRO A 230 8.02 -14.48 -3.47
C PRO A 230 8.52 -13.67 -2.27
N LEU A 231 8.08 -12.42 -2.11
CA LEU A 231 8.48 -11.58 -0.98
C LEU A 231 7.59 -11.77 0.25
N TRP A 232 6.35 -12.23 0.09
CA TRP A 232 5.49 -12.59 1.21
C TRP A 232 6.00 -13.84 1.93
N GLU A 233 6.47 -14.84 1.18
CA GLU A 233 7.07 -16.06 1.72
C GLU A 233 8.35 -15.77 2.52
N ASP A 234 9.20 -14.85 2.05
CA ASP A 234 10.35 -14.39 2.84
C ASP A 234 9.91 -13.68 4.14
N MET A 235 8.90 -12.82 4.07
CA MET A 235 8.38 -12.15 5.26
C MET A 235 7.75 -13.15 6.24
N LEU A 236 7.02 -14.15 5.77
CA LEU A 236 6.45 -15.22 6.58
C LEU A 236 7.56 -16.05 7.24
N HIS A 237 8.63 -16.34 6.52
CA HIS A 237 9.79 -17.02 7.08
C HIS A 237 10.46 -16.20 8.20
N LEU A 238 10.66 -14.90 8.01
CA LEU A 238 11.18 -14.02 9.07
C LEU A 238 10.22 -13.91 10.26
N HIS A 239 8.91 -13.88 10.00
CA HIS A 239 7.89 -13.87 11.04
C HIS A 239 7.92 -15.15 11.89
N GLU A 240 8.15 -16.32 11.26
CA GLU A 240 8.28 -17.59 11.98
C GLU A 240 9.52 -17.60 12.89
N GLN A 241 10.64 -17.04 12.43
CA GLN A 241 11.87 -16.93 13.24
C GLN A 241 11.73 -15.92 14.39
N LYS A 242 11.18 -14.74 14.10
CA LYS A 242 11.07 -13.61 15.02
C LYS A 242 9.80 -12.81 14.66
N PRO A 243 8.67 -13.05 15.35
CA PRO A 243 7.38 -12.53 14.92
C PRO A 243 7.33 -11.01 14.76
N PHE A 244 6.74 -10.54 13.67
CA PHE A 244 6.29 -9.15 13.54
C PHE A 244 4.99 -8.93 14.31
N HIS A 245 4.84 -7.74 14.89
CA HIS A 245 3.65 -7.34 15.64
C HIS A 245 2.65 -6.56 14.77
N CYS A 246 3.13 -5.90 13.71
CA CYS A 246 2.27 -5.25 12.72
C CYS A 246 2.97 -5.09 11.38
N MET A 247 2.18 -4.81 10.34
CA MET A 247 2.63 -4.36 9.04
C MET A 247 2.04 -2.97 8.77
N VAL A 248 2.82 -2.09 8.16
CA VAL A 248 2.42 -0.72 7.80
C VAL A 248 2.42 -0.59 6.28
N GLY A 249 1.24 -0.36 5.71
CA GLY A 249 1.07 -0.18 4.26
C GLY A 249 1.48 1.22 3.81
N GLY A 250 2.45 1.29 2.90
CA GLY A 250 3.09 2.50 2.38
C GLY A 250 2.34 3.23 1.26
N GLY A 251 1.20 2.71 0.80
CA GLY A 251 0.46 3.22 -0.36
C GLY A 251 -0.03 2.10 -1.27
N ASP A 252 -1.07 2.38 -2.06
CA ASP A 252 -1.55 1.49 -3.13
C ASP A 252 -2.03 0.12 -2.66
N GLN A 253 -2.87 0.10 -1.61
CA GLN A 253 -3.18 -1.12 -0.85
C GLN A 253 -4.34 -1.95 -1.41
N ILE A 254 -5.28 -1.31 -2.12
CA ILE A 254 -6.46 -1.97 -2.71
C ILE A 254 -6.49 -1.63 -4.20
N TYR A 255 -6.40 -2.68 -5.03
CA TYR A 255 -6.44 -2.56 -6.48
C TYR A 255 -7.88 -2.64 -6.98
N GLY A 256 -8.44 -1.48 -7.33
CA GLY A 256 -9.79 -1.34 -7.87
C GLY A 256 -9.87 -1.30 -9.40
N ASP A 257 -8.73 -1.35 -10.10
CA ASP A 257 -8.63 -1.16 -11.55
C ASP A 257 -9.57 -2.05 -12.39
N PRO A 258 -9.81 -3.33 -12.01
CA PRO A 258 -10.74 -4.17 -12.76
C PRO A 258 -12.16 -3.59 -12.86
N VAL A 259 -12.56 -2.66 -11.97
CA VAL A 259 -13.86 -1.98 -12.06
C VAL A 259 -14.05 -1.24 -13.38
N THR A 260 -12.96 -0.76 -14.00
CA THR A 260 -13.01 -0.10 -15.32
C THR A 260 -13.41 -1.05 -16.44
N LEU A 261 -13.26 -2.35 -16.21
CA LEU A 261 -13.56 -3.40 -17.19
C LEU A 261 -15.02 -3.85 -17.12
N GLU A 262 -15.79 -3.38 -16.14
CA GLU A 262 -17.22 -3.70 -16.01
C GLU A 262 -18.03 -3.12 -17.18
N PRO A 263 -18.93 -3.91 -17.81
CA PRO A 263 -19.72 -3.49 -18.98
C PRO A 263 -20.49 -2.16 -18.78
N GLU A 264 -21.02 -1.94 -17.58
CA GLU A 264 -21.79 -0.77 -17.17
C GLU A 264 -20.94 0.51 -17.14
N LEU A 265 -19.64 0.36 -16.89
CA LEU A 265 -18.67 1.45 -16.90
C LEU A 265 -18.10 1.67 -18.30
N ARG A 266 -17.84 0.60 -19.07
CA ARG A 266 -17.31 0.68 -20.44
C ARG A 266 -18.20 1.48 -21.41
N THR A 267 -19.52 1.34 -21.31
CA THR A 267 -20.46 2.03 -22.23
C THR A 267 -20.47 3.55 -22.08
N ASN A 268 -20.15 4.09 -20.89
CA ASN A 268 -20.06 5.53 -20.64
C ASN A 268 -18.60 6.04 -20.65
N LEU A 269 -17.62 5.16 -20.42
CA LEU A 269 -16.21 5.51 -20.43
C LEU A 269 -15.63 5.61 -21.84
N ILE A 270 -16.09 4.86 -22.84
CA ILE A 270 -15.50 4.93 -24.20
C ILE A 270 -15.57 6.35 -24.78
N ASP A 271 -16.68 7.08 -24.61
CA ASP A 271 -16.81 8.47 -25.05
C ASP A 271 -16.01 9.48 -24.19
N LEU A 272 -15.72 9.15 -22.93
CA LEU A 272 -14.85 9.95 -22.07
C LEU A 272 -13.37 9.66 -22.37
N VAL A 273 -12.95 8.40 -22.41
CA VAL A 273 -11.58 7.94 -22.66
C VAL A 273 -11.06 8.39 -24.03
N ASP A 274 -11.93 8.51 -25.05
CA ASP A 274 -11.54 9.13 -26.34
C ASP A 274 -11.30 10.65 -26.24
N LYS A 275 -11.87 11.32 -25.23
CA LYS A 275 -11.70 12.76 -24.97
C LYS A 275 -10.55 13.05 -23.98
N TRP A 276 -10.28 12.11 -23.08
CA TRP A 276 -9.22 12.12 -22.08
C TRP A 276 -8.14 11.11 -22.51
N CYS A 277 -7.22 11.52 -23.38
CA CYS A 277 -6.10 10.68 -23.85
C CYS A 277 -5.16 10.25 -22.70
N SER A 278 -5.57 9.29 -21.88
CA SER A 278 -4.74 8.50 -20.97
C SER A 278 -5.57 7.33 -20.42
N PRO A 279 -5.00 6.14 -20.19
CA PRO A 279 -5.68 5.08 -19.44
C PRO A 279 -5.92 5.59 -18.01
N LEU A 280 -7.12 6.13 -17.77
CA LEU A 280 -7.58 6.48 -16.45
C LEU A 280 -7.68 5.20 -15.62
N THR A 281 -6.64 4.85 -14.86
CA THR A 281 -6.78 4.03 -13.65
C THR A 281 -7.48 4.93 -12.62
N PRO A 282 -8.79 4.79 -12.39
CA PRO A 282 -9.58 5.84 -11.76
C PRO A 282 -9.28 6.06 -10.26
N ALA A 283 -8.35 5.29 -9.70
CA ALA A 283 -7.83 5.40 -8.35
C ALA A 283 -6.46 6.09 -8.29
N ASP A 284 -5.63 5.92 -9.33
CA ASP A 284 -4.34 6.56 -9.42
C ASP A 284 -4.55 8.04 -9.80
N GLY A 285 -3.88 8.97 -9.13
CA GLY A 285 -4.09 10.39 -9.44
C GLY A 285 -5.39 11.05 -8.94
N PHE A 286 -6.29 10.36 -8.23
CA PHE A 286 -7.51 11.01 -7.68
C PHE A 286 -7.16 12.19 -6.75
N GLY A 287 -7.70 13.37 -7.06
CA GLY A 287 -7.37 14.66 -6.43
C GLY A 287 -6.34 15.49 -7.19
N SER A 288 -5.68 14.94 -8.21
CA SER A 288 -4.60 15.60 -8.98
C SER A 288 -5.00 16.07 -10.37
N TYR A 289 -6.27 15.87 -10.75
CA TYR A 289 -6.87 16.45 -11.95
C TYR A 289 -7.44 17.84 -11.64
N ASP A 290 -7.76 18.62 -12.67
CA ASP A 290 -8.40 19.92 -12.49
C ASP A 290 -9.78 19.80 -11.82
N ASP A 291 -10.22 20.90 -11.19
CA ASP A 291 -11.44 20.96 -10.40
C ASP A 291 -12.70 20.56 -11.19
N GLU A 292 -12.77 20.85 -12.50
CA GLU A 292 -13.93 20.50 -13.33
C GLU A 292 -13.99 18.98 -13.55
N THR A 293 -12.85 18.37 -13.88
CA THR A 293 -12.70 16.91 -14.02
C THR A 293 -13.05 16.19 -12.73
N GLN A 294 -12.50 16.65 -11.61
CA GLN A 294 -12.73 16.03 -10.31
C GLN A 294 -14.16 16.15 -9.82
N ALA A 295 -14.79 17.29 -10.06
CA ALA A 295 -16.19 17.51 -9.70
C ALA A 295 -17.17 16.75 -10.60
N SER A 296 -16.71 16.15 -11.71
CA SER A 296 -17.59 15.41 -12.60
C SER A 296 -18.30 14.25 -11.85
N PRO A 297 -19.57 13.95 -12.16
CA PRO A 297 -20.31 12.90 -11.47
C PRO A 297 -19.63 11.53 -11.53
N VAL A 298 -18.94 11.23 -12.62
CA VAL A 298 -18.21 9.97 -12.81
C VAL A 298 -17.00 9.91 -11.88
N MET A 299 -16.12 10.92 -11.94
CA MET A 299 -14.88 10.93 -11.16
C MET A 299 -15.18 10.96 -9.66
N SER A 300 -16.07 11.86 -9.23
CA SER A 300 -16.50 11.95 -7.84
C SER A 300 -17.12 10.64 -7.33
N ARG A 301 -17.92 9.94 -8.15
CA ARG A 301 -18.52 8.66 -7.76
C ARG A 301 -17.48 7.56 -7.61
N ILE A 302 -16.52 7.49 -8.53
CA ILE A 302 -15.40 6.54 -8.46
C ILE A 302 -14.59 6.77 -7.19
N GLY A 303 -14.11 8.00 -6.96
CA GLY A 303 -13.33 8.32 -5.77
C GLY A 303 -14.12 8.07 -4.48
N SER A 304 -15.42 8.41 -4.46
CA SER A 304 -16.30 8.10 -3.34
C SER A 304 -16.38 6.60 -3.08
N ARG A 305 -16.57 5.76 -4.09
CA ARG A 305 -16.65 4.31 -3.89
C ARG A 305 -15.31 3.70 -3.53
N GLY A 306 -14.21 4.13 -4.16
CA GLY A 306 -12.86 3.69 -3.82
C GLY A 306 -12.52 4.00 -2.36
N TYR A 307 -12.78 5.23 -1.92
CA TYR A 307 -12.54 5.63 -0.53
C TYR A 307 -13.45 4.88 0.46
N PHE A 308 -14.72 4.69 0.14
CA PHE A 308 -15.64 3.90 0.96
C PHE A 308 -15.13 2.47 1.19
N TRP A 309 -14.70 1.78 0.13
CA TRP A 309 -14.17 0.42 0.25
C TRP A 309 -12.81 0.38 0.95
N PHE A 310 -11.98 1.41 0.78
CA PHE A 310 -10.76 1.58 1.57
C PHE A 310 -11.06 1.67 3.07
N LEU A 311 -12.02 2.51 3.50
CA LEU A 311 -12.41 2.58 4.90
C LEU A 311 -12.89 1.23 5.42
N LEU A 312 -13.73 0.54 4.64
CA LEU A 312 -14.34 -0.71 5.07
C LEU A 312 -13.35 -1.88 5.15
N PHE A 313 -12.46 -2.04 4.15
CA PHE A 313 -11.52 -3.16 4.10
C PHE A 313 -10.16 -2.89 4.75
N GLN A 314 -9.64 -1.65 4.73
CA GLN A 314 -8.36 -1.35 5.39
C GLN A 314 -8.49 -0.83 6.80
N LEU A 315 -9.52 -0.03 7.10
CA LEU A 315 -9.69 0.56 8.44
C LEU A 315 -10.77 -0.16 9.27
N PHE A 316 -11.60 -0.99 8.63
CA PHE A 316 -12.81 -1.59 9.20
C PHE A 316 -13.78 -0.53 9.74
N VAL A 317 -13.95 0.57 8.99
CA VAL A 317 -14.78 1.72 9.34
C VAL A 317 -15.97 1.85 8.38
N CYS A 318 -17.12 2.20 8.94
CA CYS A 318 -18.29 2.63 8.19
C CYS A 318 -18.83 3.92 8.82
N ASP A 319 -18.65 5.07 8.17
CA ASP A 319 -19.01 6.39 8.71
C ASP A 319 -20.47 6.48 9.20
N GLU A 320 -21.40 5.85 8.48
CA GLU A 320 -22.83 5.82 8.86
C GLU A 320 -23.06 5.09 10.18
N PHE A 321 -22.22 4.11 10.50
CA PHE A 321 -22.29 3.30 11.70
C PHE A 321 -21.45 3.88 12.86
N ASP A 322 -20.23 4.33 12.56
CA ASP A 322 -19.24 4.74 13.54
C ASP A 322 -19.28 6.23 13.89
N GLY A 323 -19.81 7.05 12.98
CA GLY A 323 -19.84 8.51 13.09
C GLY A 323 -18.49 9.17 12.77
N THR A 324 -18.54 10.47 12.49
CA THR A 324 -17.40 11.25 11.97
C THR A 324 -17.09 12.49 12.81
N SER A 325 -17.14 12.32 14.13
CA SER A 325 -16.84 13.37 15.10
C SER A 325 -15.38 13.84 14.97
N LEU A 326 -15.19 15.16 14.94
CA LEU A 326 -13.86 15.78 14.89
C LEU A 326 -13.11 15.73 16.23
N VAL A 327 -13.76 15.29 17.30
CA VAL A 327 -13.16 15.21 18.64
C VAL A 327 -12.31 13.94 18.75
N PRO A 328 -10.97 14.03 18.85
CA PRO A 328 -10.11 12.85 18.94
C PRO A 328 -10.48 11.96 20.14
N GLY A 329 -10.42 10.65 19.96
CA GLY A 329 -10.80 9.64 20.96
C GLY A 329 -12.31 9.38 21.10
N SER A 330 -13.18 10.18 20.46
CA SER A 330 -14.63 9.95 20.48
C SER A 330 -15.09 8.79 19.58
N HIS A 331 -14.33 8.48 18.54
CA HIS A 331 -14.58 7.34 17.64
C HIS A 331 -14.38 5.99 18.38
N PRO A 332 -15.06 4.89 17.96
CA PRO A 332 -14.83 3.56 18.55
C PRO A 332 -13.37 3.09 18.43
N ILE A 333 -12.74 3.31 17.27
CA ILE A 333 -11.30 3.14 17.05
C ILE A 333 -10.57 4.37 17.60
N LYS A 334 -9.84 4.20 18.70
CA LYS A 334 -9.26 5.31 19.49
C LYS A 334 -8.09 6.04 18.83
N SER A 335 -7.38 5.39 17.93
CA SER A 335 -6.29 6.00 17.15
C SER A 335 -6.76 6.75 15.91
N LEU A 336 -8.03 6.66 15.55
CA LEU A 336 -8.57 7.30 14.35
C LEU A 336 -8.81 8.80 14.59
N LEU A 337 -8.25 9.61 13.70
CA LEU A 337 -8.36 11.07 13.70
C LEU A 337 -9.15 11.52 12.48
N ILE A 338 -10.39 11.95 12.73
CA ILE A 338 -11.29 12.46 11.69
C ILE A 338 -10.97 13.92 11.40
N GLY A 339 -10.71 14.23 10.13
CA GLY A 339 -10.35 15.58 9.70
C GLY A 339 -11.46 16.33 8.94
N GLY A 340 -11.01 17.22 8.07
CA GLY A 340 -11.83 18.04 7.19
C GLY A 340 -12.73 17.21 6.26
N ARG A 341 -13.69 17.90 5.65
CA ARG A 341 -14.52 17.30 4.60
C ARG A 341 -13.69 17.07 3.34
N GLY A 342 -13.92 15.95 2.68
CA GLY A 342 -13.29 15.64 1.41
C GLY A 342 -13.57 16.71 0.36
N ALA A 343 -12.62 16.88 -0.56
CA ALA A 343 -12.72 17.90 -1.60
C ALA A 343 -13.73 17.51 -2.69
N TRP A 344 -13.71 16.24 -3.09
CA TRP A 344 -14.46 15.70 -4.23
C TRP A 344 -15.32 14.49 -3.86
N ILE A 345 -15.23 14.03 -2.61
CA ILE A 345 -15.93 12.86 -2.07
C ILE A 345 -16.76 13.27 -0.84
N PRO A 346 -17.85 12.55 -0.53
CA PRO A 346 -18.75 12.92 0.58
C PRO A 346 -18.18 12.61 1.97
N PHE A 347 -17.03 11.94 2.04
CA PHE A 347 -16.41 11.48 3.27
C PHE A 347 -15.49 12.54 3.87
N ARG A 348 -15.23 12.44 5.19
CA ARG A 348 -14.14 13.17 5.83
C ARG A 348 -12.83 12.39 5.69
N SER A 349 -11.70 13.03 5.98
CA SER A 349 -10.42 12.33 6.05
C SER A 349 -10.29 11.48 7.32
N HIS A 350 -9.53 10.39 7.20
CA HIS A 350 -9.36 9.36 8.21
C HIS A 350 -7.86 9.05 8.41
N SER A 351 -7.21 9.80 9.29
CA SER A 351 -5.80 9.58 9.65
C SER A 351 -5.68 8.69 10.89
N LEU A 352 -4.53 8.05 11.10
CA LEU A 352 -4.27 7.20 12.27
C LEU A 352 -3.09 7.72 13.09
N SER A 353 -3.23 7.66 14.42
CA SER A 353 -2.17 7.94 15.40
C SER A 353 -2.00 6.73 16.30
N ALA A 354 -0.96 5.93 16.03
CA ALA A 354 -0.78 4.60 16.62
C ALA A 354 0.57 4.46 17.33
N CYS A 355 0.56 3.87 18.53
CA CYS A 355 1.78 3.46 19.21
C CYS A 355 2.44 2.29 18.44
N LEU A 356 3.76 2.27 18.29
CA LEU A 356 4.52 1.12 17.77
C LEU A 356 5.53 0.63 18.83
N GLY A 357 5.18 0.81 20.10
CA GLY A 357 6.00 0.48 21.25
C GLY A 357 6.35 1.69 22.11
N PRO A 358 7.03 1.48 23.25
CA PRO A 358 7.29 2.55 24.20
C PRO A 358 8.05 3.76 23.64
N LYS A 359 8.89 3.55 22.61
CA LYS A 359 9.77 4.58 22.04
C LYS A 359 9.31 5.09 20.67
N VAL A 360 8.35 4.44 20.03
CA VAL A 360 8.03 4.68 18.61
C VAL A 360 6.54 4.96 18.46
N HIS A 361 6.21 6.06 17.78
CA HIS A 361 4.83 6.42 17.44
C HIS A 361 4.67 6.63 15.95
N LEU A 362 3.56 6.17 15.37
CA LEU A 362 3.20 6.33 13.97
C LEU A 362 2.07 7.34 13.81
N LEU A 363 2.26 8.29 12.90
CA LEU A 363 1.19 9.13 12.35
C LEU A 363 1.00 8.78 10.87
N ALA A 364 -0.10 8.11 10.53
CA ALA A 364 -0.49 7.87 9.14
C ALA A 364 -1.47 8.96 8.68
N VAL A 365 -1.07 9.75 7.69
CA VAL A 365 -1.83 10.90 7.22
C VAL A 365 -2.66 10.52 6.01
N ASP A 366 -3.97 10.72 6.08
CA ASP A 366 -4.84 10.63 4.92
C ASP A 366 -4.56 11.80 3.97
N CYS A 367 -3.90 11.46 2.86
CA CYS A 367 -3.53 12.40 1.80
C CYS A 367 -4.47 12.34 0.59
N ARG A 368 -5.61 11.64 0.69
CA ARG A 368 -6.50 11.37 -0.45
C ARG A 368 -7.85 12.06 -0.32
N ALA A 369 -8.50 12.00 0.85
CA ALA A 369 -9.87 12.50 0.98
C ALA A 369 -10.01 13.99 0.64
N GLU A 370 -9.08 14.81 1.13
CA GLU A 370 -9.11 16.27 1.02
C GLU A 370 -8.30 16.82 -0.15
N ARG A 371 -7.70 15.93 -0.94
CA ARG A 371 -6.74 16.29 -2.00
C ARG A 371 -7.42 17.07 -3.12
N ARG A 372 -6.76 18.15 -3.50
CA ARG A 372 -6.97 19.00 -4.67
C ARG A 372 -5.63 19.17 -5.37
N LEU A 373 -5.67 19.69 -6.59
CA LEU A 373 -4.48 19.95 -7.39
C LEU A 373 -3.44 20.84 -6.66
N ASP A 374 -3.90 21.80 -5.86
CA ASP A 374 -3.05 22.78 -5.17
C ASP A 374 -2.92 22.55 -3.65
N ARG A 375 -3.60 21.53 -3.11
CA ARG A 375 -3.61 21.23 -1.67
C ARG A 375 -3.94 19.76 -1.41
N ILE A 376 -3.11 19.07 -0.64
CA ILE A 376 -3.26 17.66 -0.29
C ILE A 376 -4.09 17.49 1.00
N VAL A 377 -3.75 18.24 2.05
CA VAL A 377 -4.41 18.16 3.37
C VAL A 377 -4.85 19.55 3.82
N SER A 378 -6.05 19.67 4.39
CA SER A 378 -6.53 20.95 4.90
C SER A 378 -5.82 21.38 6.19
N SER A 379 -5.78 22.68 6.42
CA SER A 379 -5.27 23.24 7.67
C SER A 379 -6.04 22.77 8.92
N GLN A 380 -7.35 22.48 8.78
CA GLN A 380 -8.15 21.92 9.87
C GLN A 380 -7.62 20.55 10.28
N THR A 381 -7.36 19.68 9.31
CA THR A 381 -6.83 18.34 9.55
C THR A 381 -5.44 18.41 10.16
N TYR A 382 -4.53 19.20 9.58
CA TYR A 382 -3.21 19.40 10.18
C TYR A 382 -3.26 19.88 11.63
N GLY A 383 -4.18 20.80 11.96
CA GLY A 383 -4.41 21.24 13.33
C GLY A 383 -4.73 20.08 14.26
N ILE A 384 -5.73 19.26 13.91
CA ILE A 384 -6.13 18.07 14.68
C ILE A 384 -4.96 17.10 14.83
N LEU A 385 -4.27 16.76 13.74
CA LEU A 385 -3.17 15.78 13.77
C LEU A 385 -2.03 16.25 14.67
N PHE A 386 -1.56 17.48 14.49
CA PHE A 386 -0.42 17.99 15.25
C PHE A 386 -0.75 18.29 16.71
N ASP A 387 -1.99 18.69 17.01
CA ASP A 387 -2.42 18.86 18.40
C ASP A 387 -2.46 17.52 19.14
N GLU A 388 -2.91 16.43 18.51
CA GLU A 388 -2.84 15.09 19.11
C GLU A 388 -1.40 14.61 19.28
N ILE A 389 -0.53 14.81 18.29
CA ILE A 389 0.88 14.41 18.41
C ILE A 389 1.61 15.21 19.49
N ARG A 390 1.27 16.50 19.70
CA ARG A 390 1.84 17.29 20.79
C ARG A 390 1.53 16.73 22.18
N LYS A 391 0.41 16.02 22.36
CA LYS A 391 0.08 15.35 23.63
C LYS A 391 1.03 14.20 23.98
N LEU A 392 1.86 13.75 23.04
CA LEU A 392 2.86 12.72 23.29
C LEU A 392 4.10 13.26 24.02
N LYS A 393 4.23 14.58 24.17
CA LYS A 393 5.33 15.20 24.89
C LYS A 393 5.48 14.61 26.29
N GLY A 394 6.69 14.17 26.63
CA GLY A 394 6.99 13.60 27.94
C GLY A 394 6.52 12.15 28.15
N ARG A 395 5.96 11.48 27.14
CA ARG A 395 5.55 10.06 27.22
C ARG A 395 6.68 9.06 26.95
N GLY A 396 7.93 9.51 26.83
CA GLY A 396 9.09 8.66 26.57
C GLY A 396 9.26 8.23 25.11
N ILE A 397 8.50 8.83 24.18
CA ILE A 397 8.69 8.61 22.74
C ILE A 397 10.02 9.21 22.30
N GLU A 398 10.74 8.50 21.43
CA GLU A 398 12.02 8.93 20.87
C GLU A 398 11.93 9.07 19.34
N HIS A 399 11.00 8.34 18.70
CA HIS A 399 10.77 8.34 17.26
C HIS A 399 9.31 8.60 16.93
N LEU A 400 9.08 9.53 16.00
CA LEU A 400 7.82 9.77 15.34
C LEU A 400 7.96 9.40 13.86
N VAL A 401 7.33 8.30 13.46
CA VAL A 401 7.24 7.89 12.06
C VAL A 401 6.00 8.54 11.44
N ILE A 402 6.17 9.27 10.33
CA ILE A 402 5.05 9.86 9.60
C ILE A 402 4.90 9.13 8.27
N LEU A 403 3.78 8.42 8.10
CA LEU A 403 3.45 7.73 6.86
C LEU A 403 2.73 8.69 5.91
N LEU A 404 3.31 8.84 4.71
CA LEU A 404 2.77 9.56 3.57
C LEU A 404 2.78 8.61 2.37
N GLY A 405 1.64 8.43 1.69
CA GLY A 405 1.49 7.42 0.62
C GLY A 405 2.52 7.54 -0.51
N VAL A 406 2.96 8.77 -0.81
CA VAL A 406 4.03 9.04 -1.78
C VAL A 406 5.21 9.79 -1.12
N PRO A 407 6.44 9.69 -1.66
CA PRO A 407 7.62 10.27 -1.05
C PRO A 407 7.61 11.79 -0.93
N ILE A 408 7.90 12.30 0.27
CA ILE A 408 8.09 13.73 0.53
C ILE A 408 9.48 14.21 0.14
N ALA A 409 10.53 13.39 0.29
CA ALA A 409 11.91 13.70 -0.08
C ALA A 409 12.40 12.73 -1.18
N TYR A 410 12.35 13.19 -2.42
CA TYR A 410 12.54 12.37 -3.62
C TYR A 410 13.00 13.23 -4.80
N PRO A 411 13.61 12.66 -5.87
CA PRO A 411 14.06 13.44 -7.01
C PRO A 411 12.90 14.23 -7.65
N ARG A 412 13.12 15.54 -7.84
CA ARG A 412 12.15 16.40 -8.51
C ARG A 412 12.24 16.26 -10.02
N MET A 413 11.07 16.13 -10.64
CA MET A 413 10.91 16.00 -12.08
C MET A 413 10.41 17.30 -12.73
N SER A 414 10.43 18.42 -11.98
CA SER A 414 10.01 19.76 -12.45
C SER A 414 10.75 20.24 -13.71
N PHE A 415 11.91 19.65 -14.04
CA PHE A 415 12.60 19.88 -15.30
C PHE A 415 11.95 19.14 -16.48
N LEU A 416 11.42 17.94 -16.25
CA LEU A 416 10.72 17.12 -17.24
C LEU A 416 9.38 17.75 -17.63
N GLU A 417 8.63 18.30 -16.68
CA GLU A 417 7.42 19.12 -16.93
C GLU A 417 7.73 20.27 -17.92
N HIS A 418 8.88 20.94 -17.75
CA HIS A 418 9.32 22.01 -18.64
C HIS A 418 9.80 21.49 -20.01
N PHE A 419 10.47 20.33 -20.05
CA PHE A 419 10.99 19.70 -21.27
C PHE A 419 9.88 19.07 -22.14
N LEU A 420 8.86 18.48 -21.53
CA LEU A 420 7.70 17.85 -22.19
C LEU A 420 6.61 18.89 -22.52
N GLY A 421 6.42 19.90 -21.66
CA GLY A 421 5.50 21.02 -21.89
C GLY A 421 5.97 22.03 -22.95
N PHE A 422 7.21 21.92 -23.44
CA PHE A 422 7.74 22.78 -24.50
C PHE A 422 7.13 22.40 -25.86
N LYS A 423 6.17 23.20 -26.35
CA LYS A 423 5.49 23.01 -27.66
C LYS A 423 6.44 22.89 -28.88
N TRP A 424 7.71 23.30 -28.74
CA TRP A 424 8.75 23.33 -29.77
C TRP A 424 9.89 22.30 -29.56
N ASN A 425 9.66 21.23 -28.80
CA ASN A 425 10.63 20.13 -28.72
C ASN A 425 10.66 19.38 -30.08
N PRO A 426 11.82 19.23 -30.77
CA PRO A 426 11.90 18.55 -32.08
C PRO A 426 11.37 17.11 -32.04
N PHE A 427 11.33 16.46 -30.87
CA PHE A 427 10.68 15.18 -30.66
C PHE A 427 9.14 15.25 -30.78
N ASN A 428 8.50 16.33 -30.33
CA ASN A 428 7.05 16.54 -30.41
C ASN A 428 6.58 16.81 -31.85
N ALA A 429 7.45 17.41 -32.68
CA ALA A 429 7.21 17.60 -34.10
C ALA A 429 7.37 16.29 -34.90
N LEU A 430 8.34 15.45 -34.55
CA LEU A 430 8.53 14.14 -35.18
C LEU A 430 7.43 13.12 -34.83
N ALA A 431 6.92 13.14 -33.59
CA ALA A 431 5.87 12.23 -33.15
C ALA A 431 4.51 12.48 -33.84
N ARG A 432 4.20 13.73 -34.21
CA ARG A 432 2.93 14.09 -34.88
C ARG A 432 2.91 13.74 -36.37
N HIS A 433 4.07 13.62 -37.01
CA HIS A 433 4.15 13.18 -38.40
C HIS A 433 4.33 11.66 -38.44
N HIS A 434 3.20 10.94 -38.57
CA HIS A 434 3.08 9.49 -38.84
C HIS A 434 3.72 9.04 -40.18
N ALA A 435 4.83 9.64 -40.60
CA ALA A 435 5.37 9.50 -41.95
C ALA A 435 6.48 8.45 -42.10
N LEU A 436 6.98 7.84 -41.02
CA LEU A 436 8.15 6.95 -41.10
C LEU A 436 8.10 5.80 -40.08
N GLY A 437 7.12 4.89 -40.10
CA GLY A 437 7.24 3.56 -39.44
C GLY A 437 7.59 3.53 -37.93
N LEU A 438 7.44 4.64 -37.19
CA LEU A 438 7.89 4.82 -35.80
C LEU A 438 6.79 4.47 -34.77
N GLY A 439 6.00 3.42 -35.02
CA GLY A 439 4.95 2.97 -34.09
C GLY A 439 5.46 2.64 -32.68
N LYS A 440 6.76 2.32 -32.52
CA LYS A 440 7.40 2.09 -31.22
C LYS A 440 7.62 3.35 -30.37
N LEU A 441 7.65 4.55 -30.95
CA LEU A 441 7.85 5.81 -30.21
C LEU A 441 6.55 6.40 -29.66
N VAL A 442 5.40 6.01 -30.23
CA VAL A 442 4.07 6.41 -29.72
C VAL A 442 3.72 5.63 -28.46
N ASN A 443 4.15 4.37 -28.32
CA ASN A 443 4.06 3.63 -27.04
C ASN A 443 4.79 4.36 -25.91
N ASN A 444 6.00 4.88 -26.17
CA ASN A 444 6.77 5.65 -25.19
C ASN A 444 6.09 6.98 -24.79
N TYR A 445 5.13 7.46 -25.58
CA TYR A 445 4.44 8.74 -25.36
C TYR A 445 3.18 8.57 -24.51
N ASN A 446 2.46 7.45 -24.66
CA ASN A 446 1.42 7.05 -23.71
C ASN A 446 2.04 6.75 -22.33
N GLU A 447 3.17 6.02 -22.30
CA GLU A 447 3.95 5.79 -21.07
C GLU A 447 4.44 7.12 -20.44
N ALA A 448 4.73 8.16 -21.24
CA ALA A 448 5.15 9.46 -20.74
C ALA A 448 3.99 10.33 -20.22
N SER A 449 2.76 10.08 -20.68
CA SER A 449 1.54 10.75 -20.18
C SER A 449 1.09 10.14 -18.85
N GLU A 450 1.10 8.81 -18.73
CA GLU A 450 0.92 8.11 -17.44
C GLU A 450 2.00 8.53 -16.43
N LEU A 451 3.27 8.58 -16.87
CA LEU A 451 4.35 9.12 -16.04
C LEU A 451 4.10 10.59 -15.66
N LEU A 452 3.48 11.43 -16.50
CA LEU A 452 3.24 12.83 -16.14
C LEU A 452 2.14 13.00 -15.08
N ASP A 453 1.11 12.15 -15.13
CA ASP A 453 0.04 12.12 -14.13
C ASP A 453 0.58 11.64 -12.77
N ASP A 454 1.41 10.58 -12.75
CA ASP A 454 2.13 10.10 -11.55
C ASP A 454 3.03 11.19 -10.94
N LEU A 455 3.59 12.07 -11.79
CA LEU A 455 4.49 13.14 -11.35
C LEU A 455 3.77 14.29 -10.64
N ASN A 456 2.51 14.56 -10.98
CA ASN A 456 1.69 15.55 -10.27
C ASN A 456 1.18 15.04 -8.92
N ASP A 457 1.17 13.73 -8.71
CA ASP A 457 0.79 13.10 -7.45
C ASP A 457 1.84 13.26 -6.34
N HIS A 458 3.10 13.47 -6.72
CA HIS A 458 4.21 13.53 -5.80
C HIS A 458 4.25 14.83 -4.99
N TRP A 459 4.57 14.75 -3.70
CA TRP A 459 4.88 15.92 -2.85
C TRP A 459 5.95 16.84 -3.43
N CYS A 460 6.79 16.32 -4.31
CA CYS A 460 7.89 17.03 -4.97
C CYS A 460 7.45 17.86 -6.19
N ALA A 461 6.20 17.72 -6.65
CA ALA A 461 5.63 18.49 -7.74
C ALA A 461 5.62 19.99 -7.46
N ASN A 462 5.63 20.80 -8.52
CA ASN A 462 5.69 22.26 -8.39
C ASN A 462 4.46 22.83 -7.67
N VAL A 463 3.28 22.29 -7.94
CA VAL A 463 1.99 22.72 -7.34
C VAL A 463 1.97 22.49 -5.83
N HIS A 464 2.51 21.37 -5.35
CA HIS A 464 2.52 20.98 -3.93
C HIS A 464 3.65 21.62 -3.12
N LYS A 465 4.60 22.29 -3.79
CA LYS A 465 5.83 22.82 -3.17
C LYS A 465 5.57 23.70 -1.95
N ARG A 466 4.50 24.51 -1.96
CA ARG A 466 4.16 25.41 -0.84
C ARG A 466 3.78 24.60 0.40
N GLU A 467 2.85 23.66 0.24
CA GLU A 467 2.37 22.80 1.34
C GLU A 467 3.47 21.86 1.83
N ARG A 468 4.16 21.17 0.91
CA ARG A 468 5.32 20.33 1.24
C ARG A 468 6.36 21.06 2.09
N ASN A 469 6.78 22.25 1.65
CA ASN A 469 7.78 23.03 2.37
C ASN A 469 7.25 23.51 3.73
N TRP A 470 5.95 23.77 3.85
CA TRP A 470 5.34 24.07 5.14
C TRP A 470 5.34 22.85 6.05
N LEU A 471 4.89 21.69 5.58
CA LEU A 471 4.86 20.43 6.31
C LEU A 471 6.25 20.06 6.86
N VAL A 472 7.30 20.12 6.03
CA VAL A 472 8.68 19.85 6.47
C VAL A 472 9.09 20.78 7.63
N ARG A 473 8.76 22.07 7.55
CA ARG A 473 9.10 23.04 8.61
C ARG A 473 8.31 22.79 9.89
N GLU A 474 7.04 22.43 9.78
CA GLU A 474 6.22 22.06 10.94
C GLU A 474 6.74 20.79 11.60
N CYS A 475 7.11 19.77 10.83
CA CYS A 475 7.77 18.58 11.36
C CYS A 475 9.08 18.95 12.05
N GLN A 476 9.91 19.82 11.47
CA GLN A 476 11.15 20.27 12.12
C GLN A 476 10.89 20.97 13.46
N ARG A 477 9.85 21.80 13.54
CA ARG A 477 9.42 22.41 14.79
C ARG A 477 8.94 21.37 15.80
N LEU A 478 8.17 20.39 15.34
CA LEU A 478 7.62 19.31 16.17
C LEU A 478 8.73 18.42 16.74
N ALA A 479 9.73 18.07 15.93
CA ALA A 479 10.93 17.33 16.35
C ALA A 479 11.63 18.05 17.51
N LEU A 480 11.79 19.37 17.41
CA LEU A 480 12.39 20.20 18.46
C LEU A 480 11.49 20.32 19.69
N GLU A 481 10.17 20.50 19.51
CA GLU A 481 9.22 20.68 20.60
C GLU A 481 9.08 19.42 21.48
N LEU A 482 9.08 18.26 20.83
CA LEU A 482 8.89 16.95 21.44
C LEU A 482 10.19 16.25 21.82
N HIS A 483 11.34 16.73 21.32
CA HIS A 483 12.65 16.06 21.46
C HIS A 483 12.61 14.64 20.87
N VAL A 484 12.08 14.53 19.65
CA VAL A 484 11.93 13.25 18.94
C VAL A 484 12.56 13.29 17.57
N ARG A 485 12.87 12.11 17.05
CA ARG A 485 13.32 11.92 15.67
C ARG A 485 12.14 11.68 14.75
N ILE A 486 12.06 12.49 13.70
CA ILE A 486 11.04 12.30 12.67
C ILE A 486 11.63 11.56 11.48
N THR A 487 10.97 10.46 11.12
CA THR A 487 11.24 9.68 9.91
C THR A 487 9.97 9.60 9.09
N PHE A 488 10.05 9.95 7.81
CA PHE A 488 8.98 9.73 6.86
C PHE A 488 9.06 8.31 6.29
N LEU A 489 7.90 7.67 6.20
CA LEU A 489 7.72 6.42 5.51
C LEU A 489 6.83 6.65 4.28
N SER A 490 7.22 6.10 3.13
CA SER A 490 6.48 6.25 1.88
C SER A 490 6.61 5.03 0.98
N GLY A 491 5.72 4.91 0.01
CA GLY A 491 5.72 3.86 -1.02
C GLY A 491 5.35 4.40 -2.39
N ASP A 492 4.67 3.57 -3.17
CA ASP A 492 3.88 3.99 -4.36
C ASP A 492 4.68 4.66 -5.49
N VAL A 493 5.99 4.38 -5.57
CA VAL A 493 6.87 4.81 -6.67
C VAL A 493 7.66 3.64 -7.28
N HIS A 494 7.40 2.43 -6.77
CA HIS A 494 7.99 1.16 -7.21
C HIS A 494 9.55 1.17 -7.27
N LEU A 495 10.18 2.01 -6.44
CA LEU A 495 11.63 2.16 -6.34
C LEU A 495 12.03 2.21 -4.85
N ALA A 496 12.99 1.38 -4.45
CA ALA A 496 13.63 1.56 -3.15
C ALA A 496 14.56 2.77 -3.20
N ALA A 497 14.41 3.68 -2.23
CA ALA A 497 15.23 4.88 -2.13
C ALA A 497 15.18 5.45 -0.71
N VAL A 498 16.15 6.30 -0.37
CA VAL A 498 16.08 7.08 0.87
C VAL A 498 16.43 8.54 0.61
N GLY A 499 15.45 9.41 0.85
CA GLY A 499 15.65 10.85 0.91
C GLY A 499 16.15 11.29 2.28
N CYS A 500 16.92 12.37 2.33
CA CYS A 500 17.43 12.94 3.57
C CYS A 500 17.34 14.46 3.54
N LEU A 501 16.66 15.02 4.54
CA LEU A 501 16.61 16.44 4.86
C LEU A 501 17.57 16.68 6.03
N PHE A 502 18.31 17.78 6.03
CA PHE A 502 19.25 18.12 7.12
C PHE A 502 19.58 19.62 7.13
N THR A 503 20.22 20.10 8.20
CA THR A 503 20.62 21.51 8.34
C THR A 503 21.62 21.91 7.26
N LYS A 504 21.26 22.93 6.49
CA LYS A 504 22.13 23.55 5.48
C LYS A 504 23.27 24.31 6.15
N GLN A 505 24.48 24.09 5.67
CA GLN A 505 25.64 24.85 6.10
C GLN A 505 25.65 26.27 5.50
N LYS A 506 25.90 27.29 6.35
CA LYS A 506 26.15 28.66 5.87
C LYS A 506 27.54 28.74 5.23
N GLY A 507 27.60 29.19 3.97
CA GLY A 507 28.86 29.48 3.27
C GLY A 507 29.69 28.26 2.82
N GLY A 508 29.19 27.02 2.96
CA GLY A 508 29.93 25.81 2.57
C GLY A 508 31.18 25.50 3.41
N GLN A 509 31.36 26.20 4.54
CA GLN A 509 32.51 26.07 5.45
C GLN A 509 32.10 25.79 6.90
N GLY A 510 31.01 25.06 7.12
CA GLY A 510 30.58 24.62 8.46
C GLY A 510 30.96 23.16 8.73
N HIS A 511 31.03 22.76 10.00
CA HIS A 511 30.94 21.34 10.36
C HIS A 511 29.49 20.89 10.15
N GLN A 512 29.27 19.74 9.50
CA GLN A 512 27.93 19.17 9.40
C GLN A 512 27.56 18.68 10.78
N LEU A 513 26.42 19.13 11.31
CA LEU A 513 25.96 18.67 12.61
C LEU A 513 25.82 17.14 12.57
N PRO A 514 26.24 16.42 13.62
CA PRO A 514 25.91 15.02 13.76
C PRO A 514 24.40 14.81 13.63
N ALA A 515 23.97 13.73 12.96
CA ALA A 515 22.56 13.45 12.72
C ALA A 515 21.73 13.42 14.02
N ALA A 516 22.33 12.93 15.10
CA ALA A 516 21.74 12.87 16.44
C ALA A 516 21.42 14.26 17.04
N GLU A 517 22.18 15.30 16.68
CA GLU A 517 22.05 16.67 17.19
C GLU A 517 21.25 17.59 16.26
N ASP A 518 21.01 17.16 15.01
CA ASP A 518 20.33 17.96 14.01
C ASP A 518 18.83 17.65 13.97
N TYR A 519 18.00 18.45 14.63
CA TYR A 519 16.54 18.28 14.57
C TYR A 519 15.96 18.33 13.14
N ARG A 520 16.68 18.92 12.17
CA ARG A 520 16.28 18.93 10.76
C ARG A 520 16.64 17.64 10.01
N TYR A 521 17.46 16.78 10.61
CA TYR A 521 17.83 15.48 10.06
C TYR A 521 16.60 14.56 10.00
N MET A 522 15.99 14.42 8.82
CA MET A 522 14.81 13.58 8.63
C MET A 522 15.02 12.69 7.42
N LEU A 523 14.85 11.40 7.61
CA LEU A 523 14.89 10.44 6.53
C LEU A 523 13.50 10.26 5.94
N ASN A 524 13.42 10.04 4.63
CA ASN A 524 12.25 9.46 4.00
C ASN A 524 12.65 8.09 3.44
N VAL A 525 12.25 7.04 4.14
CA VAL A 525 12.47 5.66 3.69
C VAL A 525 11.36 5.31 2.72
N VAL A 526 11.73 4.94 1.49
CA VAL A 526 10.81 4.60 0.42
C VAL A 526 10.91 3.10 0.13
N THR A 527 9.83 2.36 0.42
CA THR A 527 9.70 0.98 -0.05
C THR A 527 9.20 0.95 -1.48
N SER A 528 9.64 -0.05 -2.25
CA SER A 528 9.07 -0.34 -3.57
C SER A 528 7.79 -1.17 -3.43
N ALA A 529 7.25 -1.57 -4.57
CA ALA A 529 6.22 -2.57 -4.64
C ALA A 529 6.72 -3.92 -4.10
N ILE A 530 5.97 -4.52 -3.17
CA ILE A 530 6.25 -5.88 -2.70
C ILE A 530 5.79 -6.92 -3.73
N VAL A 531 4.72 -6.64 -4.48
CA VAL A 531 4.21 -7.52 -5.53
C VAL A 531 4.36 -6.90 -6.92
N ASN A 532 3.92 -5.66 -7.11
CA ASN A 532 3.84 -5.02 -8.42
C ASN A 532 5.20 -4.87 -9.13
N THR A 533 5.15 -4.55 -10.42
CA THR A 533 6.34 -4.45 -11.26
C THR A 533 7.14 -3.18 -10.97
N PRO A 534 8.48 -3.24 -10.95
CA PRO A 534 9.31 -2.04 -10.94
C PRO A 534 9.05 -1.17 -12.19
N PRO A 535 9.36 0.14 -12.14
CA PRO A 535 9.15 1.02 -13.27
C PRO A 535 9.96 0.60 -14.50
N PRO A 536 9.52 0.98 -15.70
CA PRO A 536 10.30 0.79 -16.91
C PRO A 536 11.73 1.33 -16.75
N ARG A 537 12.69 0.64 -17.36
CA ARG A 537 14.13 0.95 -17.23
C ARG A 537 14.47 2.42 -17.54
N GLY A 538 13.77 3.03 -18.49
CA GLY A 538 13.94 4.44 -18.85
C GLY A 538 13.55 5.38 -17.71
N ALA A 539 12.38 5.17 -17.10
CA ALA A 539 11.90 5.95 -15.96
C ALA A 539 12.83 5.80 -14.75
N ALA A 540 13.21 4.57 -14.40
CA ALA A 540 14.16 4.31 -13.31
C ALA A 540 15.53 4.99 -13.55
N MET A 541 16.03 4.97 -14.80
CA MET A 541 17.27 5.67 -15.16
C MET A 541 17.14 7.20 -15.02
N MET A 542 15.99 7.76 -15.38
CA MET A 542 15.69 9.19 -15.24
C MET A 542 15.67 9.62 -13.77
N VAL A 543 14.94 8.89 -12.92
CA VAL A 543 14.92 9.15 -11.48
C VAL A 543 16.34 9.06 -10.90
N SER A 544 17.11 8.04 -11.29
CA SER A 544 18.49 7.86 -10.87
C SER A 544 19.42 9.02 -11.32
N LEU A 545 19.19 9.58 -12.52
CA LEU A 545 19.90 10.78 -13.02
C LEU A 545 19.65 11.96 -12.08
N LEU A 546 18.37 12.22 -11.81
CA LEU A 546 17.91 13.38 -11.06
C LEU A 546 18.23 13.30 -9.57
N SER A 547 18.39 12.08 -9.03
CA SER A 547 18.79 11.85 -7.63
C SER A 547 20.12 12.49 -7.24
N SER A 548 21.00 12.76 -8.21
CA SER A 548 22.27 13.44 -7.96
C SER A 548 22.13 14.96 -7.77
N HIS A 549 20.98 15.54 -8.15
CA HIS A 549 20.76 16.98 -8.07
C HIS A 549 20.35 17.41 -6.66
N LYS A 550 21.05 18.40 -6.11
CA LYS A 550 20.67 19.03 -4.86
C LYS A 550 19.50 19.99 -5.06
N HIS A 551 18.42 19.77 -4.32
CA HIS A 551 17.25 20.64 -4.36
C HIS A 551 17.39 21.80 -3.38
N ARG A 552 16.98 23.00 -3.80
CA ARG A 552 17.24 24.26 -3.08
C ARG A 552 15.99 24.93 -2.52
N THR A 553 14.87 24.21 -2.46
CA THR A 553 13.56 24.81 -2.15
C THR A 553 13.39 25.20 -0.70
N LEU A 554 14.17 24.62 0.21
CA LEU A 554 14.16 24.90 1.66
C LEU A 554 15.44 25.63 2.12
N HIS A 555 16.26 26.11 1.19
CA HIS A 555 17.50 26.84 1.52
C HIS A 555 17.27 28.11 2.36
N LYS A 556 16.11 28.76 2.17
CA LYS A 556 15.72 29.94 2.96
C LYS A 556 15.46 29.57 4.42
N ASP A 557 15.07 28.34 4.66
CA ASP A 557 14.77 27.76 5.98
C ASP A 557 15.97 26.97 6.56
N LEU A 558 17.16 27.19 5.99
CA LEU A 558 18.41 26.52 6.39
C LEU A 558 18.31 24.99 6.36
N THR A 559 17.60 24.42 5.39
CA THR A 559 17.51 22.98 5.17
C THR A 559 18.02 22.62 3.77
N ASP A 560 18.90 21.63 3.71
CA ASP A 560 19.33 20.95 2.49
C ASP A 560 18.62 19.61 2.34
N GLU A 561 18.57 19.11 1.12
CA GLU A 561 17.91 17.86 0.76
C GLU A 561 18.75 17.08 -0.26
N ILE A 562 18.92 15.78 -0.02
CA ILE A 562 19.64 14.85 -0.91
C ILE A 562 18.96 13.49 -0.96
N MET A 563 19.30 12.69 -1.97
CA MET A 563 19.13 11.25 -1.95
C MET A 563 20.38 10.59 -1.37
N LEU A 564 20.22 9.60 -0.49
CA LEU A 564 21.34 8.85 0.06
C LEU A 564 21.86 7.83 -0.97
N PRO A 565 23.18 7.76 -1.22
CA PRO A 565 23.78 6.79 -2.14
C PRO A 565 23.92 5.42 -1.47
N LEU A 566 22.79 4.75 -1.19
CA LEU A 566 22.76 3.51 -0.45
C LEU A 566 23.18 2.28 -1.27
N PHE A 567 22.91 2.24 -2.57
CA PHE A 567 23.04 1.03 -3.40
C PHE A 567 24.36 1.01 -4.17
N THR A 568 25.44 0.59 -3.53
CA THR A 568 26.78 0.52 -4.17
C THR A 568 26.89 -0.62 -5.18
N LYS A 569 26.09 -1.68 -5.01
CA LYS A 569 26.02 -2.87 -5.87
C LYS A 569 24.57 -3.19 -6.22
N ASP A 570 24.35 -3.72 -7.42
CA ASP A 570 23.07 -4.27 -7.88
C ASP A 570 22.90 -5.67 -7.28
N THR A 571 21.71 -6.26 -7.36
CA THR A 571 21.36 -7.53 -6.72
C THR A 571 22.17 -8.75 -7.21
N ASP A 572 22.83 -8.64 -8.36
CA ASP A 572 23.77 -9.64 -8.89
C ASP A 572 25.22 -9.45 -8.39
N GLY A 573 25.47 -8.40 -7.60
CA GLY A 573 26.77 -8.05 -7.04
C GLY A 573 27.58 -7.11 -7.94
N SER A 574 27.08 -6.77 -9.13
CA SER A 574 27.74 -5.84 -10.03
C SER A 574 27.74 -4.41 -9.46
N PRO A 575 28.79 -3.61 -9.69
CA PRO A 575 28.85 -2.25 -9.17
C PRO A 575 27.83 -1.35 -9.85
N MET A 576 27.06 -0.59 -9.05
CA MET A 576 26.11 0.38 -9.59
C MET A 576 26.80 1.70 -9.92
N LYS A 577 26.65 2.14 -11.17
CA LYS A 577 27.13 3.48 -11.60
C LYS A 577 26.44 4.61 -10.86
N ARG A 578 25.21 4.40 -10.39
CA ARG A 578 24.44 5.37 -9.62
C ARG A 578 23.75 4.67 -8.47
N GLN A 579 23.96 5.20 -7.28
CA GLN A 579 23.77 4.44 -6.04
C GLN A 579 22.54 4.87 -5.24
N PHE A 580 21.61 5.62 -5.85
CA PHE A 580 20.54 6.31 -5.12
C PHE A 580 19.21 5.57 -5.08
N VAL A 581 18.91 4.74 -6.09
CA VAL A 581 17.62 4.06 -6.24
C VAL A 581 17.80 2.62 -6.69
N MET A 582 16.90 1.74 -6.26
CA MET A 582 16.86 0.33 -6.64
C MET A 582 15.49 -0.04 -7.25
N ALA A 583 15.48 -0.39 -8.53
CA ALA A 583 14.28 -0.73 -9.31
C ALA A 583 13.97 -2.23 -9.25
N ARG A 584 13.64 -2.71 -8.05
CA ARG A 584 13.31 -4.11 -7.76
C ARG A 584 12.16 -4.15 -6.75
N ARG A 585 11.43 -5.27 -6.73
CA ARG A 585 10.43 -5.51 -5.69
C ARG A 585 11.11 -5.55 -4.34
N ASN A 586 10.49 -4.96 -3.32
CA ASN A 586 11.01 -5.02 -1.96
C ASN A 586 9.95 -4.70 -0.91
N TYR A 587 10.34 -4.94 0.34
CA TYR A 587 9.71 -4.44 1.55
C TYR A 587 10.81 -4.02 2.53
N ALA A 588 10.47 -3.48 3.70
CA ALA A 588 11.44 -3.26 4.76
C ALA A 588 10.98 -3.86 6.09
N THR A 589 11.88 -4.51 6.81
CA THR A 589 11.66 -4.82 8.23
C THR A 589 12.18 -3.68 9.09
N VAL A 590 11.52 -3.43 10.22
CA VAL A 590 11.86 -2.34 11.13
C VAL A 590 11.95 -2.85 12.57
N ASP A 591 13.12 -2.62 13.17
CA ASP A 591 13.43 -2.97 14.55
C ASP A 591 13.96 -1.72 15.29
N CYS A 592 13.49 -1.51 16.51
CA CYS A 592 14.09 -0.55 17.43
C CYS A 592 15.23 -1.24 18.20
N LEU A 593 16.47 -0.83 17.94
CA LEU A 593 17.66 -1.41 18.56
C LEU A 593 17.80 -0.98 20.03
N ALA A 594 18.62 -1.71 20.79
CA ALA A 594 18.97 -1.33 22.17
C ALA A 594 19.68 0.03 22.26
N SER A 595 20.33 0.46 21.17
CA SER A 595 20.91 1.80 20.99
C SER A 595 19.88 2.91 20.78
N SER A 596 18.58 2.60 20.85
CA SER A 596 17.49 3.52 20.49
C SER A 596 17.48 3.92 19.02
N GLU A 597 18.20 3.23 18.14
CA GLU A 597 18.15 3.47 16.70
C GLU A 597 17.00 2.68 16.06
N LEU A 598 16.26 3.28 15.14
CA LEU A 598 15.36 2.54 14.25
C LEU A 598 16.15 2.00 13.06
N LEU A 599 16.25 0.68 12.96
CA LEU A 599 16.88 -0.01 11.85
C LEU A 599 15.82 -0.38 10.82
N PHE A 600 15.97 0.13 9.60
CA PHE A 600 15.19 -0.27 8.43
C PHE A 600 16.04 -1.18 7.56
N ASP A 601 15.64 -2.43 7.41
CA ASP A 601 16.29 -3.39 6.53
C ASP A 601 15.44 -3.61 5.28
N LEU A 602 15.81 -2.94 4.19
CA LEU A 602 15.20 -3.10 2.87
C LEU A 602 15.55 -4.48 2.31
N ARG A 603 14.54 -5.30 2.08
CA ARG A 603 14.66 -6.67 1.59
C ARG A 603 14.28 -6.70 0.12
N ILE A 604 15.29 -6.81 -0.73
CA ILE A 604 15.20 -6.56 -2.17
C ILE A 604 15.26 -7.86 -2.94
N GLU A 605 14.28 -8.08 -3.80
CA GLU A 605 14.22 -9.24 -4.68
C GLU A 605 15.43 -9.27 -5.63
N LYS A 606 16.16 -10.39 -5.65
CA LYS A 606 17.39 -10.50 -6.43
C LYS A 606 17.16 -10.62 -7.93
N PHE A 607 16.22 -11.46 -8.32
CA PHE A 607 15.76 -11.65 -9.69
C PHE A 607 14.27 -12.01 -9.65
N LYS A 608 13.55 -11.84 -10.77
CA LYS A 608 12.10 -12.08 -10.80
C LYS A 608 11.80 -13.53 -10.38
N GLY A 609 11.02 -13.69 -9.31
CA GLY A 609 10.65 -14.99 -8.76
C GLY A 609 11.80 -15.70 -8.03
N ALA A 610 12.73 -14.95 -7.42
CA ALA A 610 13.87 -15.53 -6.71
C ALA A 610 13.46 -16.41 -5.53
N VAL A 611 14.11 -17.57 -5.40
CA VAL A 611 13.71 -18.70 -4.53
C VAL A 611 14.40 -18.66 -3.17
N THR A 612 13.65 -18.60 -2.08
CA THR A 612 14.16 -18.94 -0.74
C THR A 612 14.19 -20.47 -0.64
N ARG A 613 15.33 -21.11 -0.92
CA ARG A 613 15.45 -22.55 -0.65
C ARG A 613 15.47 -22.76 0.85
N SER A 614 14.58 -23.63 1.34
CA SER A 614 14.61 -24.16 2.70
C SER A 614 15.99 -24.72 3.00
N GLY A 615 16.78 -23.96 3.73
CA GLY A 615 18.08 -24.33 4.26
C GLY A 615 18.27 -23.49 5.49
N SER A 616 18.18 -24.13 6.65
CA SER A 616 18.43 -23.56 7.97
C SER A 616 19.46 -22.44 7.96
N LEU A 617 18.99 -21.20 8.22
CA LEU A 617 19.85 -20.05 8.45
C LEU A 617 20.54 -20.23 9.81
N HIS A 618 21.75 -20.79 9.83
CA HIS A 618 22.65 -20.55 10.94
C HIS A 618 23.21 -19.14 10.76
N LEU A 619 22.63 -18.18 11.46
CA LEU A 619 23.31 -16.92 11.75
C LEU A 619 24.32 -17.25 12.86
N ASP A 620 25.58 -17.50 12.49
CA ASP A 620 26.66 -17.59 13.47
C ASP A 620 26.70 -16.25 14.24
N GLY A 621 26.38 -16.33 15.54
CA GLY A 621 26.15 -15.19 16.42
C GLY A 621 27.40 -14.40 16.80
N ASN A 622 28.29 -14.09 15.86
CA ASN A 622 29.57 -13.48 16.17
C ASN A 622 30.17 -12.54 15.09
N GLU A 623 29.35 -11.88 14.26
CA GLU A 623 29.85 -10.79 13.42
C GLU A 623 29.66 -9.43 14.10
N GLN A 624 30.78 -8.86 14.53
CA GLN A 624 30.87 -7.53 15.11
C GLN A 624 30.41 -6.47 14.09
N LEU A 625 29.33 -5.77 14.44
CA LEU A 625 28.84 -4.58 13.74
C LEU A 625 29.86 -3.43 13.84
N GLU A 626 30.78 -3.33 12.86
CA GLU A 626 31.63 -2.15 12.73
C GLU A 626 30.86 -0.93 12.21
N ARG A 627 31.23 0.21 12.77
CA ARG A 627 30.48 1.48 12.76
C ARG A 627 30.69 2.23 11.45
N VAL A 628 29.61 2.92 11.04
CA VAL A 628 29.51 3.93 9.97
C VAL A 628 29.24 3.36 8.58
N ASN A 629 28.01 3.58 8.08
CA ASN A 629 27.59 3.47 6.68
C ASN A 629 28.06 2.20 5.94
N GLN A 630 27.32 1.08 6.00
CA GLN A 630 27.38 0.08 4.93
C GLN A 630 26.25 -0.95 4.94
N LEU A 631 25.69 -1.17 3.74
CA LEU A 631 24.99 -2.38 3.29
C LEU A 631 25.70 -3.64 3.79
N THR A 632 25.01 -4.55 4.47
CA THR A 632 25.49 -5.92 4.63
C THR A 632 25.13 -6.73 3.39
N TRP A 633 26.12 -7.01 2.55
CA TRP A 633 25.97 -7.80 1.33
C TRP A 633 26.23 -9.28 1.65
N ASN A 634 25.17 -10.07 1.86
CA ASN A 634 25.35 -11.53 1.99
C ASN A 634 25.38 -12.16 0.59
N ALA A 635 26.58 -12.31 0.03
CA ALA A 635 26.78 -12.87 -1.30
C ALA A 635 26.63 -14.41 -1.38
N ALA A 636 26.41 -15.09 -0.25
CA ALA A 636 26.37 -16.54 -0.20
C ALA A 636 24.91 -17.05 -0.18
N LYS A 637 24.46 -17.57 -1.32
CA LYS A 637 23.28 -18.45 -1.50
C LYS A 637 21.86 -17.90 -1.31
N ASP A 638 21.67 -16.65 -0.87
CA ASP A 638 20.31 -16.10 -0.63
C ASP A 638 19.64 -15.42 -1.86
N PRO A 639 18.30 -15.52 -2.02
CA PRO A 639 17.51 -14.89 -3.10
C PRO A 639 17.17 -13.41 -2.85
N ILE A 640 17.56 -12.85 -1.70
CA ILE A 640 17.21 -11.51 -1.26
C ILE A 640 18.47 -10.74 -0.87
N THR A 641 18.57 -9.50 -1.34
CA THR A 641 19.63 -8.56 -0.96
C THR A 641 19.11 -7.63 0.13
N VAL A 642 19.90 -7.40 1.19
CA VAL A 642 19.52 -6.52 2.30
C VAL A 642 20.25 -5.19 2.21
N ALA A 643 19.51 -4.09 2.36
CA ALA A 643 20.07 -2.77 2.53
C ALA A 643 19.56 -2.12 3.81
N SER A 644 20.48 -1.82 4.73
CA SER A 644 20.15 -1.32 6.06
C SER A 644 20.34 0.19 6.19
N VAL A 645 19.38 0.86 6.83
CA VAL A 645 19.46 2.28 7.18
C VAL A 645 19.06 2.46 8.63
N LYS A 646 19.86 3.20 9.39
CA LYS A 646 19.59 3.50 10.81
C LYS A 646 19.15 4.95 10.98
N CYS A 647 18.04 5.16 11.67
CA CYS A 647 17.65 6.46 12.21
C CYS A 647 18.12 6.54 13.66
N GLN A 648 19.08 7.40 13.95
CA GLN A 648 19.54 7.63 15.33
C GLN A 648 18.41 8.19 16.19
N GLY A 649 18.33 7.81 17.47
CA GLY A 649 17.43 8.43 18.45
C GLY A 649 17.81 9.89 18.72
N ALA A 650 16.85 10.69 19.21
CA ALA A 650 17.16 12.05 19.65
C ALA A 650 18.04 11.99 20.89
N VAL A 651 19.15 12.74 20.91
CA VAL A 651 19.90 12.94 22.15
C VAL A 651 19.09 13.92 23.02
N ALA A 652 18.90 13.55 24.28
CA ALA A 652 18.13 14.34 25.26
C ALA A 652 18.70 15.74 25.49
#